data_AF-A0A6J0LGX1-F1
#
_entry.id   AF-A0A6J0LGX1-F1
#
_cell.length_a   1.000
_cell.length_b   1.000
_cell.length_c   1.000
_cell.angle_alpha   90.00
_cell.angle_beta   90.00
_cell.angle_gamma   90.00
#
_symmetry.space_group_name_H-M   'P 1'
#
loop_
_entity.id
_entity.type
_entity.pdbx_description
1 polymer ?
#
loop_
_entity_poly.entity_id
_entity_poly.type
_entity_poly.pdbx_seq_one_letter_code
_entity_poly.pdbx_strand_id
1 'polypeptide(L)'
;MSVSSHKIIAFTFLLYIHRVQAQYFILNFSDEDFHNGFDNNSTNEDSNYEKFGQTEPRSDQDLDPGSWRPILEQLDDSVVHPALTPYYSALKKMVSAASEGNFMLMEEAVNEVNASASAGDPPARSVMGFVYGMGMTREANGTKSFQQHQLAAEGGNMQSKMALAFRYVQLDMHDKAAKLYAEVAGTALSSFLISKDFSMVVPLRIHRGAEEDKDVLRRFRGEDGEDFKILEYQAQIGHPSAMYRTGLFYYFSLRGIRHDHAKAMYWFSEAAEKRELRSMEILGEIYALGTGVEKNYTKAFRCLTLAAEGGLYSAYTGLGYLYLKGYGVDKNYTKARECFEKVSDREDPSGMYYLGMLYLKGIGVKRDVKQATKYFLVASNAGLPKGMYQIAKMLHAGAELKKNPNMLKLAVALYKSVSERGPWSSLSRWALEAYMKGDVGKAFILYSRMSELGYEVAQSNAAWILDKYGKRSMCMGVSGFCTDKERKERAHALWWRASKQGNDYAALLVGDAYYYGRGKERDFVRAAEAYMYAKSQLNAQAMFNLGYMHEYGQGLPFDLNLAKSYYNQALENEPVSKFPIMLALVRLWVRRKYVDVSIMVTLLLASLITVLHLFNKRSQRREVTVDSIGADVAQPLVESAAFPN
;
A
#
# COMPACT_ATOMS: atom_id res chain seq x y z
N MET A 1 43.36 28.77 42.53
CA MET A 1 43.17 27.53 43.32
C MET A 1 41.70 27.14 43.24
N SER A 2 41.47 25.82 43.16
CA SER A 2 40.24 25.00 43.27
C SER A 2 38.97 25.61 43.89
N VAL A 3 37.73 25.14 43.72
CA VAL A 3 37.04 24.05 42.98
C VAL A 3 35.53 24.26 43.29
N SER A 4 34.65 23.59 42.54
CA SER A 4 33.26 23.20 42.88
C SER A 4 32.13 24.14 42.45
N SER A 5 31.39 23.70 41.43
CA SER A 5 29.92 23.63 41.53
C SER A 5 29.39 22.63 40.50
N HIS A 6 28.76 21.56 40.98
CA HIS A 6 28.02 20.60 40.18
C HIS A 6 26.87 21.31 39.42
N LYS A 7 26.79 21.12 38.10
CA LYS A 7 25.56 21.39 37.34
C LYS A 7 24.97 20.08 36.87
N ILE A 8 23.81 19.80 37.43
CA ILE A 8 22.85 18.76 37.05
C ILE A 8 22.53 18.95 35.56
N ILE A 9 22.92 17.98 34.73
CA ILE A 9 22.52 17.91 33.32
C ILE A 9 21.14 17.26 33.30
N ALA A 10 20.11 18.08 33.07
CA ALA A 10 18.76 17.61 32.82
C ALA A 10 18.72 16.85 31.48
N PHE A 11 18.47 15.54 31.55
CA PHE A 11 18.21 14.68 30.41
C PHE A 11 16.81 15.00 29.85
N THR A 12 16.73 15.78 28.78
CA THR A 12 15.51 15.85 27.95
C THR A 12 15.59 14.80 26.85
N PHE A 13 14.90 13.68 27.06
CA PHE A 13 14.64 12.66 26.05
C PHE A 13 13.71 13.25 24.97
N LEU A 14 14.28 13.72 23.85
CA LEU A 14 13.53 13.99 22.63
C LEU A 14 13.34 12.65 21.90
N LEU A 15 12.17 12.05 22.08
CA LEU A 15 11.70 10.90 21.32
C LEU A 15 11.56 11.29 19.84
N TYR A 16 12.58 10.98 19.05
CA TYR A 16 12.54 11.06 17.59
C TYR A 16 11.68 9.90 17.07
N ILE A 17 10.37 10.13 16.96
CA ILE A 17 9.46 9.19 16.30
C ILE A 17 9.70 9.33 14.79
N HIS A 18 10.39 8.36 14.18
CA HIS A 18 10.32 8.16 12.73
C HIS A 18 8.87 7.85 12.34
N ARG A 19 8.11 8.88 11.97
CA ARG A 19 6.92 8.71 11.13
C ARG A 19 7.42 8.22 9.77
N VAL A 20 7.09 6.99 9.42
CA VAL A 20 7.01 6.57 8.02
C VAL A 20 5.88 7.40 7.41
N GLN A 21 6.18 8.62 6.97
CA GLN A 21 5.25 9.42 6.20
C GLN A 21 5.22 8.84 4.80
N ALA A 22 4.08 8.23 4.44
CA ALA A 22 3.61 8.38 3.07
C ALA A 22 3.67 9.89 2.77
N GLN A 23 4.38 10.29 1.72
CA GLN A 23 4.37 11.68 1.27
C GLN A 23 2.94 12.00 0.85
N TYR A 24 2.14 12.52 1.77
CA TYR A 24 0.88 13.16 1.43
C TYR A 24 1.27 14.45 0.70
N PHE A 25 0.92 14.55 -0.58
CA PHE A 25 1.00 15.81 -1.30
C PHE A 25 0.19 16.84 -0.50
N ILE A 26 0.86 17.86 0.03
CA ILE A 26 0.16 18.99 0.64
C ILE A 26 -0.47 19.76 -0.52
N LEU A 27 -1.80 19.68 -0.60
CA LEU A 27 -2.57 20.46 -1.55
C LEU A 27 -2.60 21.90 -1.05
N ASN A 28 -1.89 22.77 -1.75
CA ASN A 28 -1.95 24.20 -1.54
C ASN A 28 -2.59 24.84 -2.77
N PHE A 29 -3.89 25.14 -2.67
CA PHE A 29 -4.59 25.90 -3.69
C PHE A 29 -4.48 27.39 -3.37
N SER A 30 -4.15 28.18 -4.38
CA SER A 30 -4.14 29.65 -4.28
C SER A 30 -5.57 30.19 -4.31
N ASP A 31 -5.81 31.40 -3.78
CA ASP A 31 -7.14 32.04 -3.83
C ASP A 31 -7.69 32.16 -5.27
N GLU A 32 -6.81 32.27 -6.28
CA GLU A 32 -7.15 32.29 -7.71
C GLU A 32 -7.71 30.96 -8.22
N ASP A 33 -7.26 29.83 -7.67
CA ASP A 33 -7.78 28.49 -8.01
C ASP A 33 -9.26 28.36 -7.58
N PHE A 34 -9.66 29.05 -6.51
CA PHE A 34 -11.03 29.08 -6.00
C PHE A 34 -11.95 30.04 -6.75
N HIS A 35 -11.43 31.14 -7.29
CA HIS A 35 -12.25 32.20 -7.93
C HIS A 35 -12.83 31.80 -9.29
N ASN A 36 -12.28 30.78 -9.96
CA ASN A 36 -12.62 30.48 -11.35
C ASN A 36 -13.28 29.10 -11.57
N GLY A 37 -13.54 28.29 -10.52
CA GLY A 37 -13.95 26.89 -10.69
C GLY A 37 -15.11 26.40 -9.81
N PHE A 38 -15.49 27.14 -8.78
CA PHE A 38 -16.44 26.68 -7.75
C PHE A 38 -17.51 27.74 -7.46
N ASP A 39 -18.18 28.21 -8.51
CA ASP A 39 -19.22 29.23 -8.39
C ASP A 39 -20.44 28.70 -7.64
N ASN A 40 -21.01 29.54 -6.77
CA ASN A 40 -22.29 29.30 -6.10
C ASN A 40 -23.48 29.29 -7.09
N ASN A 41 -23.28 29.72 -8.34
CA ASN A 41 -24.32 29.91 -9.35
C ASN A 41 -24.49 28.74 -10.34
N SER A 42 -23.81 27.60 -10.14
CA SER A 42 -24.11 26.41 -10.95
C SER A 42 -25.47 25.83 -10.57
N THR A 43 -26.51 26.30 -11.26
CA THR A 43 -27.87 25.73 -11.32
C THR A 43 -27.89 24.44 -12.16
N ASN A 44 -26.89 23.56 -12.00
CA ASN A 44 -27.00 22.22 -12.55
C ASN A 44 -27.85 21.40 -11.58
N GLU A 45 -29.14 21.39 -11.87
CA GLU A 45 -30.16 20.45 -11.38
C GLU A 45 -29.90 18.99 -11.81
N ASP A 46 -28.64 18.61 -12.09
CA ASP A 46 -28.28 17.20 -12.21
C ASP A 46 -27.97 16.65 -10.83
N SER A 47 -28.90 15.81 -10.38
CA SER A 47 -29.04 15.13 -9.11
C SER A 47 -27.90 14.16 -8.71
N ASN A 48 -26.63 14.47 -9.03
CA ASN A 48 -25.47 13.64 -8.70
C ASN A 48 -24.69 14.09 -7.44
N TYR A 49 -25.13 15.17 -6.77
CA TYR A 49 -24.76 15.43 -5.38
C TYR A 49 -25.60 14.50 -4.49
N GLU A 50 -25.12 13.26 -4.33
CA GLU A 50 -25.76 12.22 -3.50
C GLU A 50 -26.52 12.81 -2.32
N LYS A 51 -27.82 12.48 -2.23
CA LYS A 51 -28.59 12.57 -0.98
C LYS A 51 -27.72 12.06 0.14
N PHE A 52 -27.57 12.85 1.19
CA PHE A 52 -26.65 12.61 2.31
C PHE A 52 -26.61 11.10 2.66
N GLY A 53 -25.53 10.39 2.30
CA GLY A 53 -25.33 8.96 2.52
C GLY A 53 -26.55 8.06 2.33
N GLN A 54 -27.07 7.95 1.10
CA GLN A 54 -28.02 6.87 0.73
C GLN A 54 -27.35 5.50 0.57
N THR A 55 -26.04 5.40 0.68
CA THR A 55 -25.38 4.11 0.89
C THR A 55 -25.47 3.79 2.36
N GLU A 56 -26.48 2.99 2.73
CA GLU A 56 -26.38 2.22 3.97
C GLU A 56 -25.03 1.50 4.00
N PRO A 57 -24.38 1.37 5.16
CA PRO A 57 -23.16 0.57 5.28
C PRO A 57 -23.49 -0.85 4.80
N ARG A 58 -22.82 -1.26 3.72
CA ARG A 58 -22.93 -2.59 3.14
C ARG A 58 -21.81 -3.46 3.69
N SER A 59 -22.05 -4.76 3.78
CA SER A 59 -20.99 -5.68 4.19
C SER A 59 -19.87 -5.70 3.14
N ASP A 60 -18.65 -6.06 3.54
CA ASP A 60 -17.54 -6.21 2.58
C ASP A 60 -17.88 -7.19 1.43
N GLN A 61 -18.73 -8.18 1.71
CA GLN A 61 -19.17 -9.17 0.72
C GLN A 61 -20.08 -8.56 -0.34
N ASP A 62 -20.94 -7.62 0.06
CA ASP A 62 -21.82 -6.88 -0.85
C ASP A 62 -21.04 -5.87 -1.70
N LEU A 63 -19.91 -5.38 -1.18
CA LEU A 63 -19.06 -4.38 -1.84
C LEU A 63 -18.07 -4.99 -2.83
N ASP A 64 -17.66 -6.24 -2.62
CA ASP A 64 -16.77 -6.99 -3.50
C ASP A 64 -17.34 -8.39 -3.80
N PRO A 65 -18.43 -8.48 -4.59
CA PRO A 65 -18.99 -9.75 -5.02
C PRO A 65 -17.93 -10.50 -5.84
N GLY A 66 -17.49 -11.66 -5.33
CA GLY A 66 -16.37 -12.43 -5.89
C GLY A 66 -15.04 -12.27 -5.17
N SER A 67 -15.01 -11.58 -4.01
CA SER A 67 -13.83 -11.50 -3.16
C SER A 67 -13.25 -12.88 -2.84
N TRP A 68 -11.94 -12.98 -2.64
CA TRP A 68 -11.29 -14.25 -2.29
C TRP A 68 -11.38 -14.56 -0.80
N ARG A 69 -12.06 -13.71 -0.03
CA ARG A 69 -12.21 -13.83 1.43
C ARG A 69 -12.85 -15.16 1.85
N PRO A 70 -13.95 -15.66 1.23
CA PRO A 70 -14.60 -16.89 1.68
C PRO A 70 -13.68 -18.10 1.71
N ILE A 71 -12.83 -18.27 0.69
CA ILE A 71 -11.88 -19.38 0.61
C ILE A 71 -10.65 -19.21 1.50
N LEU A 72 -10.31 -17.97 1.86
CA LEU A 72 -9.13 -17.65 2.69
C LEU A 72 -9.46 -17.65 4.19
N GLU A 73 -10.71 -17.36 4.57
CA GLU A 73 -11.17 -17.38 5.96
C GLU A 73 -11.79 -18.73 6.39
N GLN A 74 -12.03 -19.63 5.42
CA GLN A 74 -12.75 -20.90 5.62
C GLN A 74 -14.15 -20.65 6.20
N LEU A 75 -14.90 -19.72 5.60
CA LEU A 75 -16.28 -19.46 6.00
C LEU A 75 -17.17 -20.65 5.65
N ASP A 76 -18.22 -20.88 6.44
CA ASP A 76 -19.21 -21.94 6.16
C ASP A 76 -19.82 -21.77 4.76
N ASP A 77 -20.05 -22.90 4.07
CA ASP A 77 -20.61 -22.93 2.72
C ASP A 77 -22.00 -22.26 2.62
N SER A 78 -22.68 -22.05 3.76
CA SER A 78 -23.96 -21.33 3.87
C SER A 78 -23.87 -19.83 3.58
N VAL A 79 -22.66 -19.25 3.65
CA VAL A 79 -22.40 -17.82 3.41
C VAL A 79 -22.20 -17.54 1.91
N VAL A 80 -21.94 -18.57 1.11
CA VAL A 80 -21.66 -18.45 -0.32
C VAL A 80 -22.96 -18.53 -1.12
N HIS A 81 -23.19 -17.55 -1.99
CA HIS A 81 -24.33 -17.59 -2.90
C HIS A 81 -24.24 -18.84 -3.82
N PRO A 82 -25.26 -19.70 -3.92
CA PRO A 82 -25.18 -20.99 -4.64
C PRO A 82 -24.72 -20.89 -6.10
N ALA A 83 -25.05 -19.77 -6.76
CA ALA A 83 -24.61 -19.52 -8.14
C ALA A 83 -23.09 -19.37 -8.31
N LEU A 84 -22.36 -19.03 -7.23
CA LEU A 84 -20.90 -18.83 -7.24
C LEU A 84 -20.12 -20.05 -6.75
N THR A 85 -20.79 -21.13 -6.35
CA THR A 85 -20.14 -22.35 -5.85
C THR A 85 -19.10 -22.91 -6.84
N PRO A 86 -19.37 -22.99 -8.17
CA PRO A 86 -18.35 -23.44 -9.13
C PRO A 86 -17.13 -22.51 -9.17
N TYR A 87 -17.36 -21.19 -9.10
CA TYR A 87 -16.29 -20.18 -9.08
C TYR A 87 -15.39 -20.34 -7.84
N TYR A 88 -15.97 -20.47 -6.65
CA TYR A 88 -15.19 -20.62 -5.41
C TYR A 88 -14.45 -21.96 -5.34
N SER A 89 -15.04 -23.04 -5.84
CA SER A 89 -14.35 -24.33 -6.01
C SER A 89 -13.11 -24.17 -6.87
N ALA A 90 -13.26 -23.54 -8.05
CA ALA A 90 -12.15 -23.32 -8.97
C ALA A 90 -11.07 -22.40 -8.36
N LEU A 91 -11.46 -21.32 -7.67
CA LEU A 91 -10.51 -20.47 -6.95
C LEU A 91 -9.74 -21.22 -5.85
N LYS A 92 -10.42 -22.10 -5.09
CA LYS A 92 -9.77 -22.90 -4.05
C LYS A 92 -8.71 -23.81 -4.66
N LYS A 93 -9.02 -24.48 -5.79
CA LYS A 93 -8.06 -25.27 -6.57
C LYS A 93 -6.91 -24.42 -7.09
N MET A 94 -7.18 -23.21 -7.57
CA MET A 94 -6.16 -22.28 -8.06
C MET A 94 -5.17 -21.88 -6.96
N VAL A 95 -5.67 -21.57 -5.75
CA VAL A 95 -4.83 -21.22 -4.60
C VAL A 95 -4.04 -22.43 -4.10
N SER A 96 -4.65 -23.62 -3.98
CA SER A 96 -3.94 -24.83 -3.57
C SER A 96 -2.88 -25.25 -4.59
N ALA A 97 -3.18 -25.14 -5.89
CA ALA A 97 -2.23 -25.39 -6.96
C ALA A 97 -1.01 -24.45 -6.87
N ALA A 98 -1.23 -23.17 -6.55
CA ALA A 98 -0.14 -22.24 -6.31
C ALA A 98 0.70 -22.62 -5.08
N SER A 99 0.06 -22.99 -3.96
CA SER A 99 0.74 -23.43 -2.74
C SER A 99 1.62 -24.67 -2.95
N GLU A 100 1.07 -25.68 -3.63
CA GLU A 100 1.72 -26.97 -3.86
C GLU A 100 2.72 -26.93 -5.03
N GLY A 101 2.62 -25.91 -5.89
CA GLY A 101 3.32 -25.88 -7.17
C GLY A 101 2.84 -26.97 -8.12
N ASN A 102 1.52 -27.16 -8.22
CA ASN A 102 0.90 -28.18 -9.06
C ASN A 102 0.34 -27.57 -10.36
N PHE A 103 1.08 -27.74 -11.46
CA PHE A 103 0.69 -27.19 -12.77
C PHE A 103 -0.63 -27.76 -13.30
N MET A 104 -0.83 -29.08 -13.21
CA MET A 104 -2.03 -29.73 -13.75
C MET A 104 -3.29 -29.26 -13.01
N LEU A 105 -3.21 -29.14 -11.68
CA LEU A 105 -4.31 -28.62 -10.86
C LEU A 105 -4.60 -27.14 -11.17
N MET A 106 -3.55 -26.35 -11.46
CA MET A 106 -3.74 -24.96 -11.91
C MET A 106 -4.44 -24.89 -13.26
N GLU A 107 -4.05 -25.75 -14.21
CA GLU A 107 -4.67 -25.81 -15.53
C GLU A 107 -6.16 -26.20 -15.43
N GLU A 108 -6.49 -27.21 -14.62
CA GLU A 108 -7.86 -27.60 -14.31
C GLU A 108 -8.65 -26.43 -13.69
N ALA A 109 -8.08 -25.77 -12.68
CA ALA A 109 -8.70 -24.61 -12.03
C ALA A 109 -8.98 -23.47 -13.03
N VAL A 110 -8.02 -23.15 -13.91
CA VAL A 110 -8.17 -22.12 -14.94
C VAL A 110 -9.24 -22.51 -15.98
N ASN A 111 -9.36 -23.79 -16.32
CA ASN A 111 -10.42 -24.28 -17.20
C ASN A 111 -11.81 -24.11 -16.58
N GLU A 112 -11.96 -24.43 -15.29
CA GLU A 112 -13.21 -24.23 -14.55
C GLU A 112 -13.57 -22.74 -14.43
N VAL A 113 -12.62 -21.88 -14.08
CA VAL A 113 -12.82 -20.42 -14.06
C VAL A 113 -13.24 -19.92 -15.45
N ASN A 114 -12.62 -20.42 -16.52
CA ASN A 114 -12.97 -20.03 -17.88
C ASN A 114 -14.39 -20.48 -18.27
N ALA A 115 -14.86 -21.64 -17.80
CA ALA A 115 -16.23 -22.10 -17.99
C ALA A 115 -17.23 -21.16 -17.28
N SER A 116 -16.96 -20.80 -16.02
CA SER A 116 -17.77 -19.82 -15.28
C SER A 116 -17.76 -18.44 -15.93
N ALA A 117 -16.61 -17.97 -16.43
CA ALA A 117 -16.49 -16.70 -17.13
C ALA A 117 -17.31 -16.69 -18.44
N SER A 118 -17.32 -17.81 -19.15
CA SER A 118 -18.11 -18.02 -20.37
C SER A 118 -19.61 -18.07 -20.09
N ALA A 119 -20.01 -18.58 -18.91
CA ALA A 119 -21.39 -18.53 -18.42
C ALA A 119 -21.86 -17.12 -18.02
N GLY A 120 -20.97 -16.13 -18.00
CA GLY A 120 -21.31 -14.73 -17.75
C GLY A 120 -20.99 -14.22 -16.35
N ASP A 121 -20.33 -15.03 -15.51
CA ASP A 121 -20.03 -14.66 -14.13
C ASP A 121 -18.96 -13.54 -14.05
N PRO A 122 -19.29 -12.33 -13.53
CA PRO A 122 -18.34 -11.21 -13.48
C PRO A 122 -17.07 -11.48 -12.63
N PRO A 123 -17.16 -12.09 -11.43
CA PRO A 123 -16.00 -12.59 -10.68
C PRO A 123 -15.07 -13.50 -11.49
N ALA A 124 -15.62 -14.53 -12.15
CA ALA A 124 -14.81 -15.43 -12.97
C ALA A 124 -14.14 -14.70 -14.15
N ARG A 125 -14.85 -13.79 -14.83
CA ARG A 125 -14.26 -12.92 -15.87
C ARG A 125 -13.13 -12.06 -15.32
N SER A 126 -13.27 -11.54 -14.09
CA SER A 126 -12.20 -10.79 -13.43
C SER A 126 -10.95 -11.63 -13.20
N VAL A 127 -11.11 -12.90 -12.82
CA VAL A 127 -9.98 -13.82 -12.64
C VAL A 127 -9.38 -14.19 -13.99
N MET A 128 -10.17 -14.42 -15.04
CA MET A 128 -9.66 -14.64 -16.39
C MET A 128 -8.86 -13.44 -16.92
N GLY A 129 -9.30 -12.21 -16.63
CA GLY A 129 -8.54 -11.00 -16.93
C GLY A 129 -7.14 -11.02 -16.31
N PHE A 130 -7.05 -11.44 -15.05
CA PHE A 130 -5.78 -11.63 -14.33
C PHE A 130 -4.94 -12.79 -14.91
N VAL A 131 -5.55 -13.92 -15.23
CA VAL A 131 -4.88 -15.09 -15.83
C VAL A 131 -4.22 -14.71 -17.17
N TYR A 132 -4.95 -14.01 -18.05
CA TYR A 132 -4.38 -13.52 -19.31
C TYR A 132 -3.36 -12.40 -19.11
N GLY A 133 -3.55 -11.54 -18.10
CA GLY A 133 -2.62 -10.45 -17.79
C GLY A 133 -1.27 -10.94 -17.29
N MET A 134 -1.26 -11.98 -16.46
CA MET A 134 -0.05 -12.61 -15.93
C MET A 134 0.52 -13.72 -16.82
N GLY A 135 -0.27 -14.26 -17.74
CA GLY A 135 0.11 -15.42 -18.55
C GLY A 135 0.26 -16.69 -17.71
N MET A 136 -0.74 -16.99 -16.88
CA MET A 136 -0.77 -18.18 -16.02
C MET A 136 -1.50 -19.31 -16.76
N THR A 137 -0.81 -20.42 -17.08
CA THR A 137 -1.34 -21.53 -17.92
C THR A 137 -1.88 -21.13 -19.30
N ARG A 138 -1.71 -19.86 -19.67
CA ARG A 138 -2.18 -19.20 -20.88
C ARG A 138 -1.12 -18.24 -21.34
N GLU A 139 -1.09 -17.98 -22.65
CA GLU A 139 -0.20 -16.96 -23.18
C GLU A 139 -0.60 -15.57 -22.66
N ALA A 140 0.40 -14.79 -22.24
CA ALA A 140 0.18 -13.44 -21.75
C ALA A 140 -0.39 -12.56 -22.87
N ASN A 141 -1.61 -12.05 -22.69
CA ASN A 141 -2.31 -11.30 -23.72
C ASN A 141 -3.06 -10.11 -23.10
N GLY A 142 -2.49 -8.92 -23.27
CA GLY A 142 -3.06 -7.68 -22.73
C GLY A 142 -4.44 -7.34 -23.30
N THR A 143 -4.74 -7.72 -24.54
CA THR A 143 -6.04 -7.45 -25.18
C THR A 143 -7.13 -8.35 -24.61
N LYS A 144 -6.87 -9.66 -24.47
CA LYS A 144 -7.81 -10.59 -23.82
C LYS A 144 -8.02 -10.24 -22.36
N SER A 145 -6.94 -9.88 -21.65
CA SER A 145 -7.00 -9.40 -20.27
C SER A 145 -7.92 -8.18 -20.14
N PHE A 146 -7.71 -7.17 -21.00
CA PHE A 146 -8.53 -5.96 -21.04
C PHE A 146 -10.01 -6.27 -21.32
N GLN A 147 -10.30 -7.12 -22.31
CA GLN A 147 -11.67 -7.50 -22.67
C GLN A 147 -12.40 -8.19 -21.50
N GLN A 148 -11.74 -9.14 -20.83
CA GLN A 148 -12.32 -9.85 -19.69
C GLN A 148 -12.58 -8.91 -18.51
N HIS A 149 -11.65 -8.00 -18.22
CA HIS A 149 -11.85 -6.98 -17.20
C HIS A 149 -12.98 -6.00 -17.55
N GLN A 150 -13.12 -5.61 -18.82
CA GLN A 150 -14.21 -4.76 -19.28
C GLN A 150 -15.57 -5.42 -19.04
N LEU A 151 -15.73 -6.67 -19.46
CA LEU A 151 -16.96 -7.43 -19.24
C LEU A 151 -17.27 -7.66 -17.76
N ALA A 152 -16.24 -7.87 -16.93
CA ALA A 152 -16.39 -7.98 -15.48
C ALA A 152 -16.80 -6.64 -14.83
N ALA A 153 -16.21 -5.53 -15.29
CA ALA A 153 -16.52 -4.19 -14.81
C ALA A 153 -17.96 -3.76 -15.16
N GLU A 154 -18.42 -4.08 -16.36
CA GLU A 154 -19.82 -3.91 -16.78
C GLU A 154 -20.77 -4.74 -15.90
N GLY A 155 -20.33 -5.92 -15.46
CA GLY A 155 -21.02 -6.75 -14.46
C GLY A 155 -20.87 -6.28 -13.00
N GLY A 156 -20.33 -5.08 -12.75
CA GLY A 156 -20.24 -4.49 -11.42
C GLY A 156 -19.03 -4.90 -10.58
N ASN A 157 -18.06 -5.64 -11.14
CA ASN A 157 -16.88 -6.09 -10.38
C ASN A 157 -15.88 -4.94 -10.11
N MET A 158 -15.75 -4.52 -8.85
CA MET A 158 -14.92 -3.38 -8.44
C MET A 158 -13.42 -3.60 -8.68
N GLN A 159 -12.91 -4.81 -8.45
CA GLN A 159 -11.51 -5.16 -8.72
C GLN A 159 -11.16 -4.97 -10.22
N SER A 160 -12.05 -5.34 -11.13
CA SER A 160 -11.83 -5.13 -12.58
C SER A 160 -11.92 -3.66 -12.96
N LYS A 161 -12.82 -2.89 -12.33
CA LYS A 161 -12.84 -1.43 -12.49
C LYS A 161 -11.51 -0.79 -12.08
N MET A 162 -10.90 -1.25 -10.98
CA MET A 162 -9.57 -0.82 -10.56
C MET A 162 -8.48 -1.19 -11.58
N ALA A 163 -8.46 -2.44 -12.05
CA ALA A 163 -7.47 -2.90 -13.02
C ALA A 163 -7.55 -2.10 -14.34
N LEU A 164 -8.77 -1.84 -14.84
CA LEU A 164 -8.98 -1.00 -16.02
C LEU A 164 -8.60 0.46 -15.78
N ALA A 165 -8.97 1.02 -14.63
CA ALA A 165 -8.60 2.40 -14.28
C ALA A 165 -7.08 2.56 -14.22
N PHE A 166 -6.37 1.60 -13.61
CA PHE A 166 -4.92 1.57 -13.59
C PHE A 166 -4.32 1.48 -15.01
N ARG A 167 -4.88 0.61 -15.86
CA ARG A 167 -4.50 0.50 -17.28
C ARG A 167 -4.68 1.81 -18.03
N TYR A 168 -5.81 2.51 -17.82
CA TYR A 168 -6.08 3.80 -18.45
C TYR A 168 -5.10 4.88 -17.99
N VAL A 169 -4.69 4.87 -16.72
CA VAL A 169 -3.63 5.77 -16.23
C VAL A 169 -2.30 5.51 -16.96
N GLN A 170 -1.94 4.24 -17.20
CA GLN A 170 -0.72 3.91 -17.94
C GLN A 170 -0.77 4.34 -19.42
N LEU A 171 -1.98 4.49 -19.98
CA LEU A 171 -2.23 4.95 -21.35
C LEU A 171 -2.50 6.47 -21.43
N ASP A 172 -2.30 7.23 -20.35
CA ASP A 172 -2.58 8.68 -20.26
C ASP A 172 -4.06 9.05 -20.51
N MET A 173 -4.98 8.08 -20.40
CA MET A 173 -6.43 8.24 -20.59
C MET A 173 -7.14 8.60 -19.27
N HIS A 174 -6.79 9.76 -18.71
CA HIS A 174 -7.22 10.13 -17.36
C HIS A 174 -8.73 10.34 -17.19
N ASP A 175 -9.47 10.73 -18.24
CA ASP A 175 -10.94 10.92 -18.15
C ASP A 175 -11.66 9.60 -17.84
N LYS A 176 -11.25 8.53 -18.52
CA LYS A 176 -11.82 7.18 -18.31
C LYS A 176 -11.39 6.63 -16.96
N ALA A 177 -10.14 6.84 -16.57
CA ALA A 177 -9.63 6.42 -15.27
C ALA A 177 -10.38 7.12 -14.12
N ALA A 178 -10.63 8.43 -14.23
CA ALA A 178 -11.32 9.21 -13.21
C ALA A 178 -12.73 8.69 -12.95
N LYS A 179 -13.50 8.37 -14.00
CA LYS A 179 -14.86 7.82 -13.88
C LYS A 179 -14.88 6.48 -13.14
N LEU A 180 -14.00 5.55 -13.51
CA LEU A 180 -13.91 4.25 -12.86
C LEU A 180 -13.42 4.34 -11.41
N TYR A 181 -12.34 5.09 -11.16
CA TYR A 181 -11.83 5.24 -9.79
C TYR A 181 -12.79 6.02 -8.89
N ALA A 182 -13.56 6.98 -9.42
CA ALA A 182 -14.58 7.68 -8.63
C ALA A 182 -15.66 6.73 -8.09
N GLU A 183 -16.11 5.78 -8.92
CA GLU A 183 -17.10 4.78 -8.51
C GLU A 183 -16.52 3.80 -7.46
N VAL A 184 -15.30 3.31 -7.71
CA VAL A 184 -14.62 2.40 -6.79
C VAL A 184 -14.32 3.10 -5.46
N ALA A 185 -13.87 4.37 -5.49
CA ALA A 185 -13.62 5.16 -4.29
C ALA A 185 -14.90 5.40 -3.49
N GLY A 186 -16.01 5.75 -4.14
CA GLY A 186 -17.32 5.87 -3.47
C GLY A 186 -17.75 4.56 -2.79
N THR A 187 -17.54 3.43 -3.47
CA THR A 187 -17.79 2.09 -2.90
C THR A 187 -16.89 1.81 -1.69
N ALA A 188 -15.59 2.10 -1.79
CA ALA A 188 -14.63 1.93 -0.69
C ALA A 188 -14.96 2.79 0.54
N LEU A 189 -15.52 4.00 0.34
CA LEU A 189 -15.93 4.87 1.44
C LEU A 189 -17.07 4.28 2.27
N SER A 190 -17.92 3.43 1.67
CA SER A 190 -19.09 2.87 2.34
C SER A 190 -18.75 1.82 3.41
N SER A 191 -17.51 1.31 3.44
CA SER A 191 -17.02 0.41 4.50
C SER A 191 -16.23 1.11 5.62
N PHE A 192 -15.95 2.42 5.52
CA PHE A 192 -15.26 3.16 6.59
C PHE A 192 -16.18 3.50 7.77
N LEU A 193 -15.61 3.61 8.98
CA LEU A 193 -16.35 4.09 10.17
C LEU A 193 -16.72 5.58 10.06
N ILE A 194 -17.49 6.11 11.01
CA ILE A 194 -18.03 7.49 10.95
C ILE A 194 -16.94 8.52 11.32
N SER A 195 -16.33 8.41 12.50
CA SER A 195 -15.35 9.36 13.06
C SER A 195 -13.91 9.01 12.71
N LYS A 196 -13.60 7.72 12.52
CA LYS A 196 -12.24 7.25 12.25
C LYS A 196 -12.16 6.36 11.03
N ASP A 197 -11.51 6.88 10.00
CA ASP A 197 -11.09 6.08 8.87
C ASP A 197 -9.78 5.36 9.26
N PHE A 198 -9.87 4.31 10.09
CA PHE A 198 -8.71 3.43 10.28
C PHE A 198 -8.37 2.84 8.92
N SER A 199 -7.08 2.92 8.57
CA SER A 199 -6.62 2.31 7.35
C SER A 199 -6.99 0.84 7.36
N MET A 200 -7.88 0.45 6.44
CA MET A 200 -7.96 -0.93 6.00
C MET A 200 -6.55 -1.39 5.64
N VAL A 201 -6.27 -2.67 5.91
CA VAL A 201 -4.97 -3.35 5.73
C VAL A 201 -4.10 -2.69 4.65
N VAL A 202 -3.08 -1.94 5.07
CA VAL A 202 -2.12 -1.36 4.12
C VAL A 202 -1.19 -2.47 3.65
N PRO A 203 -1.01 -2.66 2.33
CA PRO A 203 -0.02 -3.59 1.82
C PRO A 203 1.36 -3.26 2.37
N LEU A 204 1.98 -4.24 3.00
CA LEU A 204 3.31 -4.11 3.60
C LEU A 204 4.37 -4.55 2.60
N ARG A 205 5.43 -3.74 2.44
CA ARG A 205 6.58 -4.12 1.61
C ARG A 205 7.46 -5.10 2.39
N ILE A 206 7.75 -6.25 1.79
CA ILE A 206 8.52 -7.34 2.44
C ILE A 206 10.04 -7.22 2.24
N HIS A 207 10.48 -6.23 1.46
CA HIS A 207 11.87 -6.04 1.05
C HIS A 207 12.28 -4.58 1.11
N ARG A 208 13.59 -4.36 1.18
CA ARG A 208 14.27 -3.07 1.00
C ARG A 208 15.41 -3.27 0.02
N GLY A 209 15.19 -2.83 -1.22
CA GLY A 209 16.14 -3.06 -2.31
C GLY A 209 16.34 -4.55 -2.57
N ALA A 210 17.58 -5.02 -2.45
CA ALA A 210 17.94 -6.41 -2.69
C ALA A 210 17.84 -7.31 -1.44
N GLU A 211 17.33 -6.79 -0.32
CA GLU A 211 17.26 -7.52 0.95
C GLU A 211 15.83 -7.61 1.51
N GLU A 212 15.59 -8.63 2.33
CA GLU A 212 14.32 -8.79 3.05
C GLU A 212 14.26 -7.86 4.24
N ASP A 213 13.14 -7.15 4.42
CA ASP A 213 12.97 -6.23 5.55
C ASP A 213 12.54 -7.01 6.80
N LYS A 214 13.52 -7.66 7.45
CA LYS A 214 13.31 -8.51 8.64
C LYS A 214 12.69 -7.75 9.80
N ASP A 215 13.00 -6.47 9.95
CA ASP A 215 12.48 -5.63 11.04
C ASP A 215 10.98 -5.39 10.87
N VAL A 216 10.57 -5.10 9.64
CA VAL A 216 9.16 -4.98 9.27
C VAL A 216 8.45 -6.32 9.48
N LEU A 217 8.97 -7.43 8.94
CA LEU A 217 8.35 -8.74 9.06
C LEU A 217 8.21 -9.21 10.52
N ARG A 218 9.17 -8.90 11.39
CA ARG A 218 9.12 -9.23 12.83
C ARG A 218 7.88 -8.64 13.52
N ARG A 219 7.46 -7.43 13.12
CA ARG A 219 6.31 -6.72 13.73
C ARG A 219 4.95 -7.28 13.28
N PHE A 220 4.92 -8.14 12.26
CA PHE A 220 3.70 -8.66 11.64
C PHE A 220 3.50 -10.16 11.84
N ARG A 221 4.05 -10.72 12.93
CA ARG A 221 3.89 -12.13 13.32
C ARG A 221 2.50 -12.47 13.89
N GLY A 222 1.53 -11.56 13.82
CA GLY A 222 0.17 -11.79 14.32
C GLY A 222 0.15 -12.07 15.82
N GLU A 223 -0.66 -13.05 16.22
CA GLU A 223 -0.84 -13.47 17.62
C GLU A 223 0.45 -14.06 18.22
N ASP A 224 1.36 -14.58 17.38
CA ASP A 224 2.64 -15.14 17.83
C ASP A 224 3.70 -14.07 18.15
N GLY A 225 3.46 -12.82 17.75
CA GLY A 225 4.38 -11.71 17.98
C GLY A 225 4.51 -11.36 19.46
N GLU A 226 5.75 -11.19 19.94
CA GLU A 226 6.06 -10.79 21.32
C GLU A 226 5.31 -9.50 21.71
N ASP A 227 5.32 -8.49 20.84
CA ASP A 227 4.60 -7.23 21.03
C ASP A 227 3.10 -7.44 21.29
N PHE A 228 2.47 -8.37 20.57
CA PHE A 228 1.04 -8.63 20.74
C PHE A 228 0.77 -9.46 21.98
N LYS A 229 1.60 -10.46 22.31
CA LYS A 229 1.47 -11.23 23.55
C LYS A 229 1.58 -10.35 24.78
N ILE A 230 2.50 -9.37 24.78
CA ILE A 230 2.61 -8.37 25.84
C ILE A 230 1.33 -7.53 25.92
N LEU A 231 0.79 -7.09 24.77
CA LEU A 231 -0.45 -6.31 24.71
C LEU A 231 -1.65 -7.11 25.23
N GLU A 232 -1.78 -8.36 24.82
CA GLU A 232 -2.87 -9.26 25.24
C GLU A 232 -2.79 -9.57 26.73
N TYR A 233 -1.59 -9.83 27.26
CA TYR A 233 -1.37 -9.96 28.69
C TYR A 233 -1.79 -8.70 29.45
N GLN A 234 -1.41 -7.51 28.96
CA GLN A 234 -1.84 -6.24 29.55
C GLN A 234 -3.36 -6.05 29.50
N ALA A 235 -4.01 -6.53 28.43
CA ALA A 235 -5.47 -6.51 28.34
C ALA A 235 -6.10 -7.47 29.36
N GLN A 236 -5.56 -8.67 29.53
CA GLN A 236 -6.04 -9.67 30.49
C GLN A 236 -5.91 -9.22 31.95
N ILE A 237 -4.82 -8.52 32.32
CA ILE A 237 -4.69 -7.93 33.66
C ILE A 237 -5.62 -6.73 33.91
N GLY A 238 -6.37 -6.29 32.88
CA GLY A 238 -7.38 -5.26 33.02
C GLY A 238 -6.94 -3.84 32.66
N HIS A 239 -5.83 -3.66 31.93
CA HIS A 239 -5.40 -2.33 31.50
C HIS A 239 -6.31 -1.79 30.37
N PRO A 240 -7.11 -0.73 30.58
CA PRO A 240 -8.18 -0.33 29.65
C PRO A 240 -7.66 0.06 28.26
N SER A 241 -6.53 0.78 28.20
CA SER A 241 -5.92 1.14 26.91
C SER A 241 -5.33 -0.06 26.17
N ALA A 242 -4.98 -1.15 26.87
CA ALA A 242 -4.52 -2.37 26.23
C ALA A 242 -5.71 -3.14 25.64
N MET A 243 -6.80 -3.29 26.42
CA MET A 243 -8.07 -3.86 25.94
C MET A 243 -8.57 -3.15 24.69
N TYR A 244 -8.61 -1.81 24.67
CA TYR A 244 -8.96 -1.03 23.48
C TYR A 244 -8.06 -1.35 22.27
N ARG A 245 -6.73 -1.40 22.48
CA ARG A 245 -5.78 -1.72 21.40
C ARG A 245 -5.95 -3.15 20.91
N THR A 246 -6.16 -4.12 21.78
CA THR A 246 -6.45 -5.52 21.41
C THR A 246 -7.72 -5.60 20.58
N GLY A 247 -8.78 -4.88 20.97
CA GLY A 247 -10.00 -4.73 20.18
C GLY A 247 -9.73 -4.20 18.77
N LEU A 248 -8.91 -3.15 18.63
CA LEU A 248 -8.52 -2.60 17.32
C LEU A 248 -7.77 -3.62 16.46
N PHE A 249 -6.90 -4.45 17.05
CA PHE A 249 -6.14 -5.44 16.29
C PHE A 249 -7.05 -6.51 15.70
N TYR A 250 -8.01 -7.02 16.49
CA TYR A 250 -9.01 -7.97 16.01
C TYR A 250 -10.01 -7.34 15.02
N TYR A 251 -10.40 -6.07 15.23
CA TYR A 251 -11.36 -5.39 14.35
C TYR A 251 -10.76 -5.00 13.00
N PHE A 252 -9.52 -4.50 12.96
CA PHE A 252 -8.88 -4.01 11.72
C PHE A 252 -7.83 -4.97 11.13
N SER A 253 -7.68 -6.16 11.71
CA SER A 253 -6.66 -7.15 11.29
C SER A 253 -5.23 -6.60 11.29
N LEU A 254 -4.87 -5.83 12.31
CA LEU A 254 -3.57 -5.16 12.38
C LEU A 254 -2.46 -6.16 12.70
N ARG A 255 -1.24 -5.88 12.19
CA ARG A 255 -0.02 -6.65 12.48
C ARG A 255 -0.10 -8.16 12.19
N GLY A 256 -0.93 -8.57 11.23
CA GLY A 256 -1.09 -9.97 10.84
C GLY A 256 -2.11 -10.75 11.68
N ILE A 257 -2.88 -10.07 12.54
CA ILE A 257 -3.94 -10.71 13.32
C ILE A 257 -5.18 -10.92 12.46
N ARG A 258 -5.84 -12.07 12.64
CA ARG A 258 -7.05 -12.39 11.90
C ARG A 258 -8.22 -11.54 12.40
N HIS A 259 -9.00 -11.07 11.46
CA HIS A 259 -10.24 -10.38 11.73
C HIS A 259 -11.17 -11.22 12.61
N ASP A 260 -11.65 -10.67 13.72
CA ASP A 260 -12.61 -11.34 14.63
C ASP A 260 -13.51 -10.31 15.33
N HIS A 261 -14.73 -10.14 14.83
CA HIS A 261 -15.70 -9.20 15.41
C HIS A 261 -16.10 -9.58 16.83
N ALA A 262 -16.19 -10.88 17.16
CA ALA A 262 -16.63 -11.32 18.47
C ALA A 262 -15.56 -10.99 19.53
N LYS A 263 -14.30 -11.33 19.26
CA LYS A 263 -13.17 -10.94 20.13
C LYS A 263 -13.03 -9.41 20.21
N ALA A 264 -13.16 -8.71 19.09
CA ALA A 264 -13.10 -7.25 19.09
C ALA A 264 -14.19 -6.64 19.98
N MET A 265 -15.44 -7.08 19.84
CA MET A 265 -16.57 -6.62 20.65
C MET A 265 -16.39 -6.94 22.12
N TYR A 266 -15.87 -8.12 22.45
CA TYR A 266 -15.53 -8.49 23.82
C TYR A 266 -14.53 -7.50 24.43
N TRP A 267 -13.37 -7.32 23.81
CA TRP A 267 -12.32 -6.44 24.32
C TRP A 267 -12.76 -4.97 24.37
N PHE A 268 -13.55 -4.51 23.41
CA PHE A 268 -14.09 -3.16 23.44
C PHE A 268 -15.09 -2.98 24.59
N SER A 269 -15.96 -3.97 24.84
CA SER A 269 -16.94 -3.91 25.93
C SER A 269 -16.25 -3.87 27.29
N GLU A 270 -15.28 -4.75 27.52
CA GLU A 270 -14.47 -4.77 28.75
C GLU A 270 -13.73 -3.44 28.99
N ALA A 271 -13.15 -2.86 27.93
CA ALA A 271 -12.50 -1.56 28.03
C ALA A 271 -13.50 -0.44 28.37
N ALA A 272 -14.70 -0.48 27.76
CA ALA A 272 -15.75 0.49 28.01
C ALA A 272 -16.31 0.40 29.44
N GLU A 273 -16.44 -0.79 30.01
CA GLU A 273 -16.81 -0.98 31.42
C GLU A 273 -15.79 -0.33 32.37
N LYS A 274 -14.51 -0.36 32.00
CA LYS A 274 -13.44 0.35 32.70
C LYS A 274 -13.30 1.84 32.32
N ARG A 275 -14.33 2.43 31.71
CA ARG A 275 -14.40 3.84 31.31
C ARG A 275 -13.36 4.28 30.26
N GLU A 276 -12.85 3.36 29.43
CA GLU A 276 -12.01 3.75 28.28
C GLU A 276 -12.87 4.37 27.18
N LEU A 277 -12.79 5.70 27.08
CA LEU A 277 -13.63 6.52 26.21
C LEU A 277 -13.48 6.17 24.73
N ARG A 278 -12.26 5.84 24.29
CA ARG A 278 -12.01 5.47 22.88
C ARG A 278 -12.72 4.17 22.52
N SER A 279 -12.88 3.27 23.48
CA SER A 279 -13.63 2.04 23.27
C SER A 279 -15.13 2.31 23.16
N MET A 280 -15.67 3.20 24.02
CA MET A 280 -17.06 3.63 23.95
C MET A 280 -17.40 4.29 22.61
N GLU A 281 -16.49 5.12 22.09
CA GLU A 281 -16.64 5.70 20.74
C GLU A 281 -16.77 4.59 19.70
N ILE A 282 -15.81 3.66 19.62
CA ILE A 282 -15.81 2.60 18.61
C ILE A 282 -17.03 1.68 18.75
N LEU A 283 -17.43 1.30 19.96
CA LEU A 283 -18.68 0.56 20.18
C LEU A 283 -19.89 1.32 19.67
N GLY A 284 -19.93 2.64 19.92
CA GLY A 284 -21.00 3.51 19.44
C GLY A 284 -21.10 3.50 17.92
N GLU A 285 -19.97 3.56 17.22
CA GLU A 285 -19.92 3.49 15.76
C GLU A 285 -20.29 2.11 15.23
N ILE A 286 -19.78 1.04 15.87
CA ILE A 286 -20.12 -0.34 15.51
C ILE A 286 -21.63 -0.57 15.62
N TYR A 287 -22.28 -0.10 16.69
CA TYR A 287 -23.74 -0.18 16.83
C TYR A 287 -24.50 0.69 15.83
N ALA A 288 -23.94 1.83 15.41
CA ALA A 288 -24.55 2.69 14.39
C ALA A 288 -24.46 2.06 12.99
N LEU A 289 -23.35 1.38 12.68
CA LEU A 289 -23.09 0.78 11.37
C LEU A 289 -23.69 -0.62 11.25
N GLY A 290 -23.72 -1.38 12.35
CA GLY A 290 -24.15 -2.78 12.36
C GLY A 290 -23.08 -3.75 11.85
N THR A 291 -21.80 -3.38 11.89
CA THR A 291 -20.71 -4.23 11.42
C THR A 291 -20.39 -5.30 12.47
N GLY A 292 -20.82 -6.54 12.24
CA GLY A 292 -20.63 -7.67 13.16
C GLY A 292 -21.61 -7.73 14.33
N VAL A 293 -22.56 -6.80 14.41
CA VAL A 293 -23.64 -6.74 15.40
C VAL A 293 -24.91 -6.18 14.77
N GLU A 294 -26.07 -6.45 15.35
CA GLU A 294 -27.31 -5.80 14.91
C GLU A 294 -27.26 -4.29 15.16
N LYS A 295 -27.72 -3.50 14.18
CA LYS A 295 -27.79 -2.03 14.27
C LYS A 295 -28.64 -1.64 15.49
N ASN A 296 -28.09 -0.81 16.37
CA ASN A 296 -28.79 -0.32 17.54
C ASN A 296 -28.44 1.14 17.82
N TYR A 297 -29.21 2.05 17.22
CA TYR A 297 -28.95 3.49 17.32
C TYR A 297 -29.09 4.04 18.74
N THR A 298 -29.93 3.44 19.59
CA THR A 298 -30.08 3.85 20.99
C THR A 298 -28.83 3.54 21.80
N LYS A 299 -28.26 2.34 21.62
CA LYS A 299 -26.96 1.98 22.22
C LYS A 299 -25.84 2.84 21.64
N ALA A 300 -25.85 3.07 20.33
CA ALA A 300 -24.88 3.93 19.67
C ALA A 300 -24.87 5.34 20.27
N PHE A 301 -26.03 5.97 20.37
CA PHE A 301 -26.20 7.29 20.95
C PHE A 301 -25.72 7.34 22.41
N ARG A 302 -26.09 6.34 23.22
CA ARG A 302 -25.65 6.25 24.63
C ARG A 302 -24.13 6.15 24.75
N CYS A 303 -23.50 5.25 24.01
CA CYS A 303 -22.05 5.05 24.05
C CYS A 303 -21.28 6.29 23.60
N LEU A 304 -21.71 6.93 22.50
CA LEU A 304 -21.10 8.16 21.99
C LEU A 304 -21.29 9.34 22.94
N THR A 305 -22.45 9.44 23.60
CA THR A 305 -22.72 10.49 24.60
C THR A 305 -21.80 10.35 25.80
N LEU A 306 -21.66 9.13 26.35
CA LEU A 306 -20.75 8.86 27.46
C LEU A 306 -19.28 9.15 27.10
N ALA A 307 -18.86 8.81 25.88
CA ALA A 307 -17.52 9.12 25.39
C ALA A 307 -17.28 10.65 25.30
N ALA A 308 -18.25 11.38 24.75
CA ALA A 308 -18.19 12.83 24.59
C ALA A 308 -18.20 13.57 25.95
N GLU A 309 -19.06 13.15 26.87
CA GLU A 309 -19.11 13.68 28.25
C GLU A 309 -17.84 13.37 29.04
N GLY A 310 -17.21 12.23 28.78
CA GLY A 310 -15.88 11.88 29.31
C GLY A 310 -14.73 12.73 28.75
N GLY A 311 -14.99 13.62 27.78
CA GLY A 311 -14.00 14.52 27.19
C GLY A 311 -13.34 13.99 25.91
N LEU A 312 -13.83 12.90 25.32
CA LEU A 312 -13.35 12.43 24.02
C LEU A 312 -14.04 13.19 22.89
N TYR A 313 -13.35 14.19 22.33
CA TYR A 313 -13.91 15.07 21.32
C TYR A 313 -14.32 14.35 20.03
N SER A 314 -13.58 13.33 19.59
CA SER A 314 -13.89 12.63 18.34
C SER A 314 -15.26 11.95 18.36
N ALA A 315 -15.81 11.63 19.55
CA ALA A 315 -17.17 11.10 19.70
C ALA A 315 -18.27 12.09 19.30
N TYR A 316 -18.03 13.41 19.38
CA TYR A 316 -18.97 14.41 18.86
C TYR A 316 -19.17 14.29 17.35
N THR A 317 -18.20 13.74 16.60
CA THR A 317 -18.40 13.44 15.19
C THR A 317 -19.50 12.39 14.99
N GLY A 318 -19.46 11.32 15.79
CA GLY A 318 -20.51 10.30 15.78
C GLY A 318 -21.87 10.85 16.20
N LEU A 319 -21.94 11.64 17.27
CA LEU A 319 -23.18 12.28 17.72
C LEU A 319 -23.75 13.24 16.68
N GLY A 320 -22.90 14.08 16.08
CA GLY A 320 -23.27 14.98 15.02
C GLY A 320 -23.85 14.23 13.83
N TYR A 321 -23.26 13.09 13.46
CA TYR A 321 -23.79 12.21 12.43
C TYR A 321 -25.17 11.63 12.78
N LEU A 322 -25.37 11.16 14.03
CA LEU A 322 -26.67 10.65 14.47
C LEU A 322 -27.76 11.74 14.42
N TYR A 323 -27.47 12.96 14.87
CA TYR A 323 -28.41 14.10 14.79
C TYR A 323 -28.69 14.53 13.35
N LEU A 324 -27.67 14.50 12.49
CA LEU A 324 -27.79 14.85 11.08
C LEU A 324 -28.69 13.88 10.31
N LYS A 325 -28.61 12.59 10.66
CA LYS A 325 -29.38 11.51 10.05
C LYS A 325 -30.73 11.25 10.70
N GLY A 326 -30.87 11.60 11.98
CA GLY A 326 -32.02 11.21 12.79
C GLY A 326 -32.00 9.73 13.18
N TYR A 327 -30.83 9.19 13.47
CA TYR A 327 -30.68 7.79 13.85
C TYR A 327 -30.70 7.65 15.37
N GLY A 328 -31.77 7.06 15.90
CA GLY A 328 -31.99 6.92 17.35
C GLY A 328 -32.32 8.22 18.08
N VAL A 329 -32.35 9.34 17.36
CA VAL A 329 -32.70 10.69 17.83
C VAL A 329 -33.42 11.46 16.74
N ASP A 330 -34.16 12.51 17.08
CA ASP A 330 -34.77 13.39 16.10
C ASP A 330 -33.72 14.13 15.27
N LYS A 331 -34.01 14.32 13.98
CA LYS A 331 -33.15 15.09 13.08
C LYS A 331 -33.00 16.52 13.60
N ASN A 332 -31.75 16.92 13.84
CA ASN A 332 -31.46 18.26 14.34
C ASN A 332 -30.15 18.78 13.75
N TYR A 333 -30.25 19.62 12.72
CA TYR A 333 -29.10 20.15 12.00
C TYR A 333 -28.27 21.15 12.80
N THR A 334 -28.88 21.91 13.72
CA THR A 334 -28.15 22.87 14.56
C THR A 334 -27.29 22.12 15.58
N LYS A 335 -27.84 21.11 16.26
CA LYS A 335 -27.06 20.25 17.16
C LYS A 335 -25.96 19.48 16.42
N ALA A 336 -26.24 19.01 15.20
CA ALA A 336 -25.23 18.34 14.39
C ALA A 336 -24.06 19.29 14.07
N ARG A 337 -24.35 20.51 13.64
CA ARG A 337 -23.35 21.56 13.39
C ARG A 337 -22.54 21.88 14.64
N GLU A 338 -23.18 22.13 15.78
CA GLU A 338 -22.49 22.41 17.05
C GLU A 338 -21.53 21.28 17.45
N CYS A 339 -21.94 20.03 17.23
CA CYS A 339 -21.06 18.87 17.47
C CYS A 339 -19.83 18.90 16.55
N PHE A 340 -20.00 19.17 15.25
CA PHE A 340 -18.86 19.23 14.33
C PHE A 340 -17.95 20.45 14.54
N GLU A 341 -18.49 21.59 14.95
CA GLU A 341 -17.72 22.78 15.32
C GLU A 341 -16.80 22.49 16.51
N LYS A 342 -17.33 21.85 17.57
CA LYS A 342 -16.52 21.41 18.73
C LYS A 342 -15.34 20.51 18.37
N VAL A 343 -15.49 19.69 17.32
CA VAL A 343 -14.44 18.79 16.82
C VAL A 343 -13.43 19.57 15.98
N SER A 344 -13.91 20.43 15.10
CA SER A 344 -13.08 21.25 14.22
C SER A 344 -12.18 22.23 14.98
N ASP A 345 -12.64 22.75 16.12
CA ASP A 345 -11.84 23.65 16.98
C ASP A 345 -10.57 22.98 17.55
N ARG A 346 -10.48 21.65 17.46
CA ARG A 346 -9.30 20.85 17.85
C ARG A 346 -8.50 20.35 16.65
N GLU A 347 -8.76 20.89 15.46
CA GLU A 347 -8.11 20.48 14.20
C GLU A 347 -8.30 19.01 13.83
N ASP A 348 -9.37 18.37 14.31
CA ASP A 348 -9.70 17.00 13.91
C ASP A 348 -10.29 16.97 12.48
N PRO A 349 -9.66 16.23 11.55
CA PRO A 349 -10.05 16.17 10.13
C PRO A 349 -11.50 15.74 9.90
N SER A 350 -12.03 14.87 10.76
CA SER A 350 -13.36 14.30 10.59
C SER A 350 -14.46 15.34 10.84
N GLY A 351 -14.28 16.20 11.85
CA GLY A 351 -15.20 17.32 12.11
C GLY A 351 -15.20 18.32 10.95
N MET A 352 -14.02 18.68 10.44
CA MET A 352 -13.88 19.56 9.29
C MET A 352 -14.57 19.00 8.05
N TYR A 353 -14.42 17.69 7.77
CA TYR A 353 -15.13 17.05 6.67
C TYR A 353 -16.66 17.24 6.79
N TYR A 354 -17.24 16.96 7.95
CA TYR A 354 -18.69 17.11 8.13
C TYR A 354 -19.15 18.57 8.08
N LEU A 355 -18.38 19.53 8.59
CA LEU A 355 -18.65 20.96 8.39
C LEU A 355 -18.63 21.34 6.92
N GLY A 356 -17.60 20.89 6.19
CA GLY A 356 -17.51 21.09 4.74
C GLY A 356 -18.75 20.55 4.02
N MET A 357 -19.25 19.37 4.43
CA MET A 357 -20.49 18.79 3.89
C MET A 357 -21.73 19.63 4.20
N LEU A 358 -21.84 20.22 5.40
CA LEU A 358 -22.96 21.12 5.75
C LEU A 358 -22.95 22.38 4.88
N TYR A 359 -21.79 23.03 4.72
CA TYR A 359 -21.64 24.22 3.88
C TYR A 359 -21.84 23.93 2.39
N LEU A 360 -21.34 22.80 1.89
CA LEU A 360 -21.51 22.40 0.49
C LEU A 360 -22.99 22.24 0.13
N LYS A 361 -23.77 21.65 1.04
CA LYS A 361 -25.20 21.34 0.82
C LYS A 361 -26.17 22.41 1.31
N GLY A 362 -25.71 23.36 2.13
CA GLY A 362 -26.58 24.34 2.77
C GLY A 362 -27.51 23.75 3.83
N ILE A 363 -27.08 22.71 4.54
CA ILE A 363 -27.89 22.04 5.58
C ILE A 363 -27.62 22.72 6.92
N GLY A 364 -28.63 23.41 7.46
CA GLY A 364 -28.50 24.16 8.73
C GLY A 364 -27.55 25.38 8.65
N VAL A 365 -27.02 25.68 7.47
CA VAL A 365 -26.14 26.82 7.16
C VAL A 365 -26.45 27.35 5.76
N LYS A 366 -26.10 28.60 5.48
CA LYS A 366 -26.13 29.10 4.10
C LYS A 366 -25.10 28.35 3.26
N ARG A 367 -25.49 27.90 2.07
CA ARG A 367 -24.57 27.21 1.15
C ARG A 367 -23.36 28.09 0.84
N ASP A 368 -22.17 27.53 1.02
CA ASP A 368 -20.88 28.18 0.72
C ASP A 368 -19.86 27.12 0.24
N VAL A 369 -19.65 27.07 -1.07
CA VAL A 369 -18.72 26.11 -1.68
C VAL A 369 -17.26 26.45 -1.36
N LYS A 370 -16.91 27.74 -1.28
CA LYS A 370 -15.53 28.16 -0.99
C LYS A 370 -15.12 27.74 0.41
N GLN A 371 -15.99 27.98 1.39
CA GLN A 371 -15.76 27.55 2.76
C GLN A 371 -15.72 26.02 2.87
N ALA A 372 -16.63 25.30 2.19
CA ALA A 372 -16.60 23.84 2.14
C ALA A 372 -15.28 23.28 1.61
N THR A 373 -14.77 23.86 0.52
CA THR A 373 -13.50 23.44 -0.10
C THR A 373 -12.34 23.58 0.87
N LYS A 374 -12.27 24.70 1.62
CA LYS A 374 -11.22 24.91 2.63
C LYS A 374 -11.23 23.80 3.67
N TYR A 375 -12.40 23.44 4.20
CA TYR A 375 -12.50 22.35 5.17
C TYR A 375 -12.10 20.99 4.57
N PHE A 376 -12.52 20.68 3.34
CA PHE A 376 -12.13 19.45 2.66
C PHE A 376 -10.63 19.38 2.37
N LEU A 377 -9.97 20.50 2.07
CA LEU A 377 -8.52 20.53 1.87
C LEU A 377 -7.76 20.20 3.14
N VAL A 378 -8.16 20.76 4.27
CA VAL A 378 -7.54 20.40 5.55
C VAL A 378 -7.74 18.92 5.86
N ALA A 379 -8.97 18.41 5.66
CA ALA A 379 -9.25 16.99 5.86
C ALA A 379 -8.43 16.08 4.91
N SER A 380 -8.30 16.46 3.64
CA SER A 380 -7.51 15.74 2.63
C SER A 380 -6.02 15.77 2.96
N ASN A 381 -5.47 16.93 3.35
CA ASN A 381 -4.07 17.09 3.74
C ASN A 381 -3.72 16.31 5.01
N ALA A 382 -4.69 16.11 5.90
CA ALA A 382 -4.55 15.25 7.06
C ALA A 382 -4.63 13.74 6.75
N GLY A 383 -4.91 13.37 5.49
CA GLY A 383 -4.95 11.97 5.07
C GLY A 383 -6.34 11.32 5.08
N LEU A 384 -7.42 12.06 5.35
CA LEU A 384 -8.77 11.50 5.48
C LEU A 384 -9.33 11.07 4.11
N PRO A 385 -9.61 9.77 3.87
CA PRO A 385 -10.17 9.28 2.59
C PRO A 385 -11.43 10.02 2.13
N LYS A 386 -12.36 10.31 3.06
CA LYS A 386 -13.57 11.09 2.75
C LYS A 386 -13.26 12.50 2.25
N GLY A 387 -12.27 13.17 2.85
CA GLY A 387 -11.80 14.49 2.41
C GLY A 387 -11.14 14.43 1.03
N MET A 388 -10.23 13.46 0.83
CA MET A 388 -9.58 13.21 -0.46
C MET A 388 -10.59 12.97 -1.58
N TYR A 389 -11.64 12.18 -1.31
CA TYR A 389 -12.70 11.89 -2.28
C TYR A 389 -13.49 13.14 -2.67
N GLN A 390 -13.86 14.00 -1.72
CA GLN A 390 -14.57 15.24 -2.05
C GLN A 390 -13.69 16.19 -2.86
N ILE A 391 -12.42 16.35 -2.48
CA ILE A 391 -11.47 17.14 -3.27
C ILE A 391 -11.30 16.56 -4.67
N ALA A 392 -11.18 15.23 -4.81
CA ALA A 392 -11.10 14.57 -6.10
C ALA A 392 -12.34 14.83 -6.97
N LYS A 393 -13.56 14.83 -6.40
CA LYS A 393 -14.80 15.20 -7.10
C LYS A 393 -14.79 16.63 -7.58
N MET A 394 -14.38 17.55 -6.71
CA MET A 394 -14.26 18.97 -7.03
C MET A 394 -13.23 19.22 -8.14
N LEU A 395 -12.08 18.54 -8.06
CA LEU A 395 -11.04 18.59 -9.08
C LEU A 395 -11.50 18.01 -10.41
N HIS A 396 -12.19 16.86 -10.39
CA HIS A 396 -12.70 16.21 -11.58
C HIS A 396 -13.71 17.10 -12.31
N ALA A 397 -14.70 17.65 -11.59
CA ALA A 397 -15.69 18.56 -12.16
C ALA A 397 -15.05 19.84 -12.71
N GLY A 398 -14.13 20.45 -11.97
CA GLY A 398 -13.42 21.64 -12.45
C GLY A 398 -12.49 21.36 -13.63
N ALA A 399 -11.90 20.16 -13.70
CA ALA A 399 -11.08 19.73 -14.83
C ALA A 399 -11.91 19.56 -16.12
N GLU A 400 -13.13 19.02 -16.01
CA GLU A 400 -14.06 18.92 -17.15
C GLU A 400 -14.48 20.30 -17.66
N LEU A 401 -14.78 21.24 -16.75
CA LEU A 401 -15.16 22.61 -17.11
C LEU A 401 -14.02 23.39 -17.77
N LYS A 402 -12.80 23.30 -17.22
CA LYS A 402 -11.63 24.07 -17.67
C LYS A 402 -10.75 23.37 -18.68
N LYS A 403 -11.03 22.09 -19.00
CA LYS A 403 -10.16 21.21 -19.78
C LYS A 403 -8.70 21.22 -19.26
N ASN A 404 -8.53 21.15 -17.95
CA ASN A 404 -7.20 21.19 -17.31
C ASN A 404 -6.69 19.76 -17.02
N PRO A 405 -5.72 19.25 -17.79
CA PRO A 405 -5.23 17.88 -17.65
C PRO A 405 -4.48 17.63 -16.33
N ASN A 406 -3.83 18.65 -15.75
CA ASN A 406 -3.09 18.50 -14.49
C ASN A 406 -4.04 18.31 -13.31
N MET A 407 -5.16 19.06 -13.30
CA MET A 407 -6.22 18.93 -12.30
C MET A 407 -6.87 17.55 -12.36
N LEU A 408 -7.07 17.03 -13.58
CA LEU A 408 -7.59 15.67 -13.79
C LEU A 408 -6.61 14.59 -13.30
N LYS A 409 -5.32 14.72 -13.61
CA LYS A 409 -4.28 13.80 -13.10
C LYS A 409 -4.26 13.75 -11.57
N LEU A 410 -4.39 14.92 -10.93
CA LEU A 410 -4.47 15.02 -9.47
C LEU A 410 -5.76 14.36 -8.91
N ALA A 411 -6.91 14.59 -9.54
CA ALA A 411 -8.17 13.95 -9.16
C ALA A 411 -8.06 12.41 -9.23
N VAL A 412 -7.48 11.88 -10.32
CA VAL A 412 -7.24 10.45 -10.49
C VAL A 412 -6.32 9.89 -9.40
N ALA A 413 -5.24 10.59 -9.05
CA ALA A 413 -4.33 10.16 -7.99
C ALA A 413 -5.03 10.08 -6.62
N LEU A 414 -5.87 11.07 -6.29
CA LEU A 414 -6.67 11.09 -5.06
C LEU A 414 -7.72 9.97 -5.06
N TYR A 415 -8.46 9.77 -6.16
CA TYR A 415 -9.40 8.66 -6.24
C TYR A 415 -8.72 7.31 -6.10
N LYS A 416 -7.60 7.08 -6.80
CA LYS A 416 -6.81 5.85 -6.69
C LYS A 416 -6.41 5.59 -5.23
N SER A 417 -5.90 6.61 -4.54
CA SER A 417 -5.55 6.54 -3.11
C SER A 417 -6.75 6.05 -2.28
N VAL A 418 -7.94 6.61 -2.48
CA VAL A 418 -9.15 6.17 -1.75
C VAL A 418 -9.57 4.76 -2.16
N SER A 419 -9.58 4.44 -3.46
CA SER A 419 -9.91 3.11 -3.98
C SER A 419 -9.01 2.01 -3.43
N GLU A 420 -7.71 2.25 -3.30
CA GLU A 420 -6.75 1.29 -2.76
C GLU A 420 -7.00 0.95 -1.28
N ARG A 421 -7.75 1.79 -0.57
CA ARG A 421 -8.10 1.51 0.81
C ARG A 421 -9.35 0.64 0.94
N GLY A 422 -10.06 0.27 -0.13
CA GLY A 422 -11.29 -0.54 -0.07
C GLY A 422 -11.13 -1.97 0.51
N PRO A 423 -12.24 -2.74 0.66
CA PRO A 423 -12.24 -4.06 1.31
C PRO A 423 -11.33 -5.10 0.61
N TRP A 424 -11.14 -4.99 -0.70
CA TRP A 424 -10.20 -5.81 -1.49
C TRP A 424 -8.73 -5.61 -1.08
N SER A 425 -8.37 -4.57 -0.32
CA SER A 425 -7.02 -4.40 0.25
C SER A 425 -6.64 -5.52 1.22
N SER A 426 -7.64 -6.20 1.80
CA SER A 426 -7.49 -7.34 2.71
C SER A 426 -6.67 -8.49 2.10
N LEU A 427 -6.63 -8.63 0.77
CA LEU A 427 -5.76 -9.60 0.07
C LEU A 427 -4.30 -9.55 0.55
N SER A 428 -3.81 -8.35 0.86
CA SER A 428 -2.41 -8.15 1.26
C SER A 428 -2.06 -8.82 2.58
N ARG A 429 -3.05 -8.97 3.48
CA ARG A 429 -2.87 -9.67 4.76
C ARG A 429 -2.60 -11.15 4.55
N TRP A 430 -3.46 -11.84 3.79
CA TRP A 430 -3.27 -13.27 3.52
C TRP A 430 -2.02 -13.53 2.68
N ALA A 431 -1.66 -12.61 1.78
CA ALA A 431 -0.41 -12.70 1.04
C ALA A 431 0.81 -12.65 1.96
N LEU A 432 0.82 -11.72 2.92
CA LEU A 432 1.88 -11.61 3.93
C LEU A 432 1.91 -12.81 4.86
N GLU A 433 0.74 -13.26 5.33
CA GLU A 433 0.62 -14.44 6.20
C GLU A 433 1.18 -15.70 5.51
N ALA A 434 0.81 -15.93 4.24
CA ALA A 434 1.34 -17.03 3.46
C ALA A 434 2.85 -16.95 3.30
N TYR A 435 3.38 -15.75 3.02
CA TYR A 435 4.82 -15.51 2.90
C TYR A 435 5.56 -15.86 4.21
N MET A 436 5.03 -15.41 5.35
CA MET A 436 5.61 -15.65 6.67
C MET A 436 5.60 -17.14 7.06
N LYS A 437 4.57 -17.89 6.64
CA LYS A 437 4.50 -19.35 6.81
C LYS A 437 5.39 -20.13 5.85
N GLY A 438 6.04 -19.46 4.89
CA GLY A 438 6.89 -20.07 3.87
C GLY A 438 6.14 -20.58 2.64
N ASP A 439 4.81 -20.40 2.58
CA ASP A 439 3.98 -20.67 1.40
C ASP A 439 4.10 -19.53 0.40
N VAL A 440 5.26 -19.50 -0.26
CA VAL A 440 5.62 -18.48 -1.25
C VAL A 440 4.77 -18.54 -2.51
N GLY A 441 4.19 -19.71 -2.85
CA GLY A 441 3.32 -19.87 -4.01
C GLY A 441 1.98 -19.18 -3.81
N LYS A 442 1.34 -19.39 -2.65
CA LYS A 442 0.14 -18.65 -2.24
C LYS A 442 0.40 -17.16 -2.07
N ALA A 443 1.54 -16.79 -1.47
CA ALA A 443 1.92 -15.39 -1.36
C ALA A 443 2.06 -14.74 -2.75
N PHE A 444 2.72 -15.43 -3.68
CA PHE A 444 2.93 -14.95 -5.05
C PHE A 444 1.61 -14.72 -5.78
N ILE A 445 0.66 -15.67 -5.77
CA ILE A 445 -0.61 -15.49 -6.49
C ILE A 445 -1.45 -14.36 -5.90
N LEU A 446 -1.47 -14.21 -4.57
CA LEU A 446 -2.22 -13.14 -3.90
C LEU A 446 -1.61 -11.76 -4.15
N TYR A 447 -0.28 -11.62 -4.04
CA TYR A 447 0.39 -10.37 -4.42
C TYR A 447 0.26 -10.07 -5.91
N SER A 448 0.33 -11.09 -6.78
CA SER A 448 0.13 -10.91 -8.22
C SER A 448 -1.28 -10.42 -8.53
N ARG A 449 -2.29 -10.97 -7.86
CA ARG A 449 -3.68 -10.50 -8.00
C ARG A 449 -3.80 -9.03 -7.64
N MET A 450 -3.24 -8.61 -6.51
CA MET A 450 -3.24 -7.19 -6.11
C MET A 450 -2.38 -6.31 -7.03
N SER A 451 -1.28 -6.83 -7.56
CA SER A 451 -0.39 -6.10 -8.46
C SER A 451 -1.11 -5.63 -9.73
N GLU A 452 -2.07 -6.44 -10.20
CA GLU A 452 -2.92 -6.15 -11.35
C GLU A 452 -3.96 -5.05 -11.06
N LEU A 453 -4.39 -4.91 -9.79
CA LEU A 453 -5.28 -3.83 -9.35
C LEU A 453 -4.57 -2.46 -9.26
N GLY A 454 -3.24 -2.44 -9.40
CA GLY A 454 -2.43 -1.22 -9.39
C GLY A 454 -1.69 -0.96 -8.08
N TYR A 455 -1.75 -1.85 -7.09
CA TYR A 455 -1.02 -1.68 -5.83
C TYR A 455 0.50 -1.75 -6.06
N GLU A 456 1.19 -0.62 -5.87
CA GLU A 456 2.65 -0.50 -6.01
C GLU A 456 3.38 -1.54 -5.14
N VAL A 457 3.06 -1.59 -3.84
CA VAL A 457 3.72 -2.50 -2.91
C VAL A 457 3.54 -3.96 -3.33
N ALA A 458 2.35 -4.34 -3.81
CA ALA A 458 2.09 -5.69 -4.28
C ALA A 458 2.87 -6.03 -5.56
N GLN A 459 3.03 -5.08 -6.49
CA GLN A 459 3.92 -5.23 -7.66
C GLN A 459 5.35 -5.51 -7.21
N SER A 460 5.87 -4.71 -6.28
CA SER A 460 7.22 -4.88 -5.75
C SER A 460 7.40 -6.21 -5.01
N ASN A 461 6.41 -6.65 -4.22
CA ASN A 461 6.46 -7.91 -3.47
C ASN A 461 6.38 -9.12 -4.39
N ALA A 462 5.51 -9.10 -5.40
CA ALA A 462 5.42 -10.17 -6.40
C ALA A 462 6.72 -10.29 -7.21
N ALA A 463 7.33 -9.16 -7.58
CA ALA A 463 8.63 -9.13 -8.26
C ALA A 463 9.74 -9.72 -7.39
N TRP A 464 9.79 -9.32 -6.11
CA TRP A 464 10.71 -9.84 -5.12
C TRP A 464 10.62 -11.35 -4.95
N ILE A 465 9.40 -11.88 -4.87
CA ILE A 465 9.17 -13.32 -4.72
C ILE A 465 9.70 -14.08 -5.94
N LEU A 466 9.45 -13.57 -7.15
CA LEU A 466 9.97 -14.18 -8.39
C LEU A 466 11.51 -14.18 -8.46
N ASP A 467 12.17 -13.12 -7.99
CA ASP A 467 13.64 -13.05 -8.00
C ASP A 467 14.27 -13.94 -6.93
N LYS A 468 13.76 -13.88 -5.69
CA LYS A 468 14.35 -14.58 -4.53
C LYS A 468 14.11 -16.08 -4.54
N TYR A 469 12.91 -16.52 -4.93
CA TYR A 469 12.48 -17.92 -4.79
C TYR A 469 12.46 -18.69 -6.11
N GLY A 470 13.32 -18.30 -7.05
CA GLY A 470 13.28 -18.80 -8.41
C GLY A 470 13.27 -20.32 -8.61
N LYS A 471 13.87 -21.09 -7.68
CA LYS A 471 13.92 -22.56 -7.72
C LYS A 471 12.60 -23.24 -7.29
N ARG A 472 11.64 -22.50 -6.72
CA ARG A 472 10.34 -23.02 -6.30
C ARG A 472 9.32 -22.81 -7.41
N SER A 473 8.58 -23.86 -7.73
CA SER A 473 7.62 -23.99 -8.85
C SER A 473 6.36 -23.11 -8.74
N MET A 474 6.52 -21.80 -8.57
CA MET A 474 5.41 -20.84 -8.38
C MET A 474 5.01 -20.08 -9.64
N CYS A 475 5.94 -19.91 -10.58
CA CYS A 475 5.65 -19.25 -11.85
C CYS A 475 5.17 -20.31 -12.82
N MET A 476 3.90 -20.21 -13.24
CA MET A 476 3.29 -21.15 -14.19
C MET A 476 3.18 -20.46 -15.56
N GLY A 477 3.90 -21.01 -16.54
CA GLY A 477 3.88 -20.62 -17.95
C GLY A 477 2.76 -21.32 -18.72
N VAL A 478 2.89 -21.40 -20.04
CA VAL A 478 1.83 -21.96 -20.92
C VAL A 478 1.76 -23.48 -20.83
N SER A 479 2.90 -24.16 -20.89
CA SER A 479 3.00 -25.63 -20.98
C SER A 479 3.69 -26.28 -19.77
N GLY A 480 3.89 -25.52 -18.68
CA GLY A 480 4.60 -25.98 -17.49
C GLY A 480 5.04 -24.81 -16.60
N PHE A 481 6.05 -25.03 -15.77
CA PHE A 481 6.67 -23.94 -15.01
C PHE A 481 7.44 -22.99 -15.91
N CYS A 482 7.49 -21.71 -15.52
CA CYS A 482 8.26 -20.70 -16.24
C CYS A 482 9.74 -21.07 -16.28
N THR A 483 10.38 -20.79 -17.41
CA THR A 483 11.84 -20.78 -17.49
C THR A 483 12.43 -19.67 -16.63
N ASP A 484 13.71 -19.80 -16.27
CA ASP A 484 14.45 -18.77 -15.53
C ASP A 484 14.43 -17.41 -16.24
N LYS A 485 14.44 -17.41 -17.58
CA LYS A 485 14.33 -16.21 -18.42
C LYS A 485 12.96 -15.57 -18.28
N GLU A 486 11.89 -16.33 -18.52
CA GLU A 486 10.51 -15.85 -18.40
C GLU A 486 10.21 -15.32 -17.00
N ARG A 487 10.69 -16.02 -15.96
CA ARG A 487 10.51 -15.60 -14.56
C ARG A 487 11.13 -14.22 -14.32
N LYS A 488 12.39 -14.03 -14.73
CA LYS A 488 13.10 -12.74 -14.58
C LYS A 488 12.48 -11.65 -15.45
N GLU A 489 11.98 -11.97 -16.64
CA GLU A 489 11.26 -11.02 -17.49
C GLU A 489 9.95 -10.53 -16.83
N ARG A 490 9.19 -11.44 -16.20
CA ARG A 490 7.99 -11.09 -15.42
C ARG A 490 8.34 -10.26 -14.18
N ALA A 491 9.39 -10.64 -13.45
CA ALA A 491 9.88 -9.87 -12.31
C ALA A 491 10.27 -8.44 -12.73
N HIS A 492 11.04 -8.30 -13.81
CA HIS A 492 11.41 -7.00 -14.38
C HIS A 492 10.19 -6.15 -14.75
N ALA A 493 9.17 -6.75 -15.37
CA ALA A 493 7.94 -6.03 -15.71
C ALA A 493 7.21 -5.51 -14.47
N LEU A 494 7.18 -6.28 -13.38
CA LEU A 494 6.60 -5.85 -12.11
C LEU A 494 7.43 -4.76 -11.42
N TRP A 495 8.76 -4.89 -11.39
CA TRP A 495 9.65 -3.84 -10.91
C TRP A 495 9.47 -2.54 -11.68
N TRP A 496 9.35 -2.62 -13.00
CA TRP A 496 9.08 -1.46 -13.85
C TRP A 496 7.74 -0.79 -13.52
N ARG A 497 6.67 -1.56 -13.31
CA ARG A 497 5.38 -1.00 -12.91
C ARG A 497 5.46 -0.31 -11.55
N ALA A 498 6.13 -0.93 -10.57
CA ALA A 498 6.31 -0.35 -9.24
C ALA A 498 7.15 0.95 -9.29
N SER A 499 8.21 0.98 -10.11
CA SER A 499 9.06 2.17 -10.26
C SER A 499 8.30 3.35 -10.84
N LYS A 500 7.44 3.12 -11.84
CA LYS A 500 6.56 4.16 -12.41
C LYS A 500 5.56 4.75 -11.42
N GLN A 501 5.31 4.08 -10.29
CA GLN A 501 4.47 4.57 -9.21
C GLN A 501 5.25 5.27 -8.09
N GLY A 502 6.56 5.48 -8.25
CA GLY A 502 7.41 6.17 -7.28
C GLY A 502 8.13 5.26 -6.29
N ASN A 503 8.35 3.98 -6.65
CA ASN A 503 9.24 3.11 -5.89
C ASN A 503 10.68 3.25 -6.40
N ASP A 504 11.51 3.88 -5.58
CA ASP A 504 12.91 4.15 -5.83
C ASP A 504 13.77 2.88 -5.81
N TYR A 505 13.53 1.95 -4.88
CA TYR A 505 14.18 0.64 -4.86
C TYR A 505 13.83 -0.20 -6.09
N ALA A 506 12.59 -0.13 -6.57
CA ALA A 506 12.20 -0.80 -7.80
C ALA A 506 12.93 -0.21 -9.02
N ALA A 507 13.06 1.12 -9.08
CA ALA A 507 13.85 1.79 -10.13
C ALA A 507 15.32 1.37 -10.10
N LEU A 508 15.91 1.25 -8.91
CA LEU A 508 17.27 0.73 -8.72
C LEU A 508 17.40 -0.71 -9.26
N LEU A 509 16.47 -1.60 -8.89
CA LEU A 509 16.49 -3.00 -9.32
C LEU A 509 16.28 -3.17 -10.84
N VAL A 510 15.47 -2.31 -11.46
CA VAL A 510 15.37 -2.22 -12.93
C VAL A 510 16.72 -1.86 -13.55
N GLY A 511 17.43 -0.89 -12.96
CA GLY A 511 18.78 -0.53 -13.41
C GLY A 511 19.76 -1.69 -13.28
N ASP A 512 19.75 -2.40 -12.14
CA ASP A 512 20.55 -3.59 -11.92
C ASP A 512 20.23 -4.70 -12.92
N ALA A 513 18.95 -4.89 -13.29
CA ALA A 513 18.55 -5.87 -14.28
C ALA A 513 19.20 -5.61 -15.64
N TYR A 514 19.21 -4.36 -16.11
CA TYR A 514 19.89 -3.97 -17.35
C TYR A 514 21.42 -3.98 -17.24
N TYR A 515 21.97 -3.55 -16.10
CA TYR A 515 23.42 -3.48 -15.89
C TYR A 515 24.06 -4.88 -15.87
N TYR A 516 23.42 -5.84 -15.21
CA TYR A 516 23.92 -7.21 -15.07
C TYR A 516 23.35 -8.18 -16.12
N GLY A 517 22.37 -7.76 -16.93
CA GLY A 517 21.69 -8.63 -17.89
C GLY A 517 20.80 -9.70 -17.24
N ARG A 518 20.09 -9.37 -16.15
CA ARG A 518 19.19 -10.30 -15.45
C ARG A 518 17.78 -10.23 -16.07
N GLY A 519 17.43 -11.21 -16.90
CA GLY A 519 16.12 -11.27 -17.59
C GLY A 519 15.97 -10.26 -18.73
N LYS A 520 16.93 -9.35 -18.90
CA LYS A 520 17.08 -8.47 -20.06
C LYS A 520 18.50 -8.60 -20.58
N GLU A 521 18.69 -8.21 -21.83
CA GLU A 521 20.04 -8.07 -22.38
C GLU A 521 20.78 -6.96 -21.66
N ARG A 522 22.10 -7.12 -21.55
CA ARG A 522 22.94 -6.14 -20.88
C ARG A 522 22.94 -4.83 -21.66
N ASP A 523 22.46 -3.77 -21.03
CA ASP A 523 22.31 -2.45 -21.63
C ASP A 523 22.66 -1.37 -20.61
N PHE A 524 23.89 -0.86 -20.69
CA PHE A 524 24.39 0.13 -19.74
C PHE A 524 23.68 1.48 -19.89
N VAL A 525 23.15 1.82 -21.07
CA VAL A 525 22.46 3.11 -21.28
C VAL A 525 21.10 3.06 -20.57
N ARG A 526 20.33 1.99 -20.77
CA ARG A 526 19.06 1.80 -20.04
C ARG A 526 19.26 1.65 -18.53
N ALA A 527 20.36 1.01 -18.10
CA ALA A 527 20.71 0.96 -16.69
C ALA A 527 20.91 2.37 -16.11
N ALA A 528 21.66 3.23 -16.82
CA ALA A 528 21.87 4.61 -16.42
C ALA A 528 20.56 5.39 -16.32
N GLU A 529 19.66 5.26 -17.29
CA GLU A 529 18.34 5.91 -17.27
C GLU A 529 17.52 5.52 -16.03
N ALA A 530 17.47 4.21 -15.72
CA ALA A 530 16.78 3.71 -14.54
C ALA A 530 17.40 4.23 -13.23
N TYR A 531 18.74 4.25 -13.13
CA TYR A 531 19.42 4.83 -11.98
C TYR A 531 19.23 6.34 -11.87
N MET A 532 19.16 7.09 -12.99
CA MET A 532 18.83 8.51 -12.96
C MET A 532 17.42 8.76 -12.44
N TYR A 533 16.47 7.91 -12.82
CA TYR A 533 15.10 7.96 -12.30
C TYR A 533 15.01 7.60 -10.81
N ALA A 534 15.80 6.62 -10.35
CA ALA A 534 15.93 6.31 -8.91
C ALA A 534 16.61 7.48 -8.14
N LYS A 535 17.63 8.11 -8.72
CA LYS A 535 18.29 9.30 -8.18
C LYS A 535 17.31 10.46 -8.02
N SER A 536 16.40 10.70 -8.98
CA SER A 536 15.39 11.77 -8.84
C SER A 536 14.46 11.57 -7.64
N GLN A 537 14.43 10.37 -7.07
CA GLN A 537 13.72 10.02 -5.85
C GLN A 537 14.66 9.96 -4.62
N LEU A 538 15.85 10.54 -4.72
CA LEU A 538 16.88 10.64 -3.68
C LEU A 538 17.48 9.29 -3.22
N ASN A 539 17.45 8.27 -4.08
CA ASN A 539 18.04 6.97 -3.75
C ASN A 539 19.58 7.01 -3.76
N ALA A 540 20.19 6.82 -2.58
CA ALA A 540 21.64 6.89 -2.41
C ALA A 540 22.41 5.79 -3.16
N GLN A 541 21.88 4.57 -3.20
CA GLN A 541 22.51 3.46 -3.93
C GLN A 541 22.54 3.72 -5.44
N ALA A 542 21.47 4.30 -6.00
CA ALA A 542 21.45 4.69 -7.41
C ALA A 542 22.45 5.81 -7.71
N MET A 543 22.60 6.79 -6.83
CA MET A 543 23.65 7.81 -6.93
C MET A 543 25.04 7.18 -6.93
N PHE A 544 25.29 6.22 -6.04
CA PHE A 544 26.54 5.47 -6.00
C PHE A 544 26.80 4.71 -7.31
N ASN A 545 25.79 4.02 -7.84
CA ASN A 545 25.90 3.27 -9.10
C ASN A 545 26.18 4.22 -10.29
N LEU A 546 25.53 5.38 -10.37
CA LEU A 546 25.83 6.39 -11.39
C LEU A 546 27.27 6.91 -11.28
N GLY A 547 27.75 7.14 -10.06
CA GLY A 547 29.14 7.52 -9.82
C GLY A 547 30.12 6.46 -10.34
N TYR A 548 29.82 5.18 -10.07
CA TYR A 548 30.59 4.06 -10.60
C TYR A 548 30.58 4.03 -12.13
N MET A 549 29.42 4.20 -12.78
CA MET A 549 29.31 4.19 -14.23
C MET A 549 30.11 5.31 -14.90
N HIS A 550 30.13 6.52 -14.33
CA HIS A 550 31.00 7.61 -14.79
C HIS A 550 32.49 7.34 -14.53
N GLU A 551 32.83 6.67 -13.43
CA GLU A 551 34.23 6.30 -13.13
C GLU A 551 34.81 5.32 -14.16
N TYR A 552 33.98 4.44 -14.73
CA TYR A 552 34.42 3.42 -15.69
C TYR A 552 34.00 3.69 -17.14
N GLY A 553 33.23 4.74 -17.40
CA GLY A 553 32.74 5.05 -18.74
C GLY A 553 31.73 4.02 -19.27
N GLN A 554 30.93 3.40 -18.40
CA GLN A 554 30.00 2.33 -18.76
C GLN A 554 28.61 2.90 -19.05
N GLY A 555 28.22 2.97 -20.32
CA GLY A 555 26.93 3.55 -20.75
C GLY A 555 26.79 5.07 -20.52
N LEU A 556 27.77 5.68 -19.85
CA LEU A 556 27.89 7.10 -19.58
C LEU A 556 29.32 7.55 -19.93
N PRO A 557 29.51 8.84 -20.27
CA PRO A 557 30.84 9.36 -20.54
C PRO A 557 31.72 9.24 -19.29
N PHE A 558 32.99 8.90 -19.50
CA PHE A 558 34.00 8.84 -18.45
C PHE A 558 34.23 10.24 -17.87
N ASP A 559 33.89 10.44 -16.59
CA ASP A 559 34.05 11.72 -15.88
C ASP A 559 34.26 11.48 -14.38
N LEU A 560 35.51 11.65 -13.94
CA LEU A 560 35.89 11.46 -12.54
C LEU A 560 35.38 12.57 -11.61
N ASN A 561 35.14 13.78 -12.11
CA ASN A 561 34.61 14.87 -11.28
C ASN A 561 33.13 14.64 -11.01
N LEU A 562 32.39 14.22 -12.03
CA LEU A 562 30.99 13.87 -11.90
C LEU A 562 30.80 12.62 -11.05
N ALA A 563 31.66 11.61 -11.20
CA ALA A 563 31.70 10.44 -10.31
C ALA A 563 31.88 10.84 -8.84
N LYS A 564 32.83 11.74 -8.54
CA LYS A 564 33.02 12.28 -7.19
C LYS A 564 31.77 12.98 -6.65
N SER A 565 31.12 13.80 -7.49
CA SER A 565 29.90 14.52 -7.11
C SER A 565 28.78 13.55 -6.74
N TYR A 566 28.62 12.48 -7.51
CA TYR A 566 27.63 11.44 -7.22
C TYR A 566 27.92 10.69 -5.92
N TYR A 567 29.17 10.33 -5.64
CA TYR A 567 29.54 9.72 -4.36
C TYR A 567 29.28 10.64 -3.17
N ASN A 568 29.55 11.95 -3.31
CA ASN A 568 29.23 12.92 -2.26
C ASN A 568 27.71 13.03 -2.03
N GLN A 569 26.92 13.11 -3.10
CA GLN A 569 25.45 13.13 -3.00
C GLN A 569 24.91 11.87 -2.31
N ALA A 570 25.44 10.69 -2.65
CA ALA A 570 25.06 9.45 -1.98
C ALA A 570 25.34 9.48 -0.47
N LEU A 571 26.49 10.05 -0.07
CA LEU A 571 26.88 10.18 1.33
C LEU A 571 25.98 11.13 2.13
N GLU A 572 25.52 12.21 1.50
CA GLU A 572 24.60 13.19 2.11
C GLU A 572 23.21 12.59 2.35
N ASN A 573 22.73 11.74 1.44
CA ASN A 573 21.38 11.16 1.51
C ASN A 573 21.31 9.93 2.44
N GLU A 574 22.35 9.10 2.48
CA GLU A 574 22.37 7.92 3.35
C GLU A 574 23.70 7.77 4.12
N PRO A 575 23.84 8.45 5.27
CA PRO A 575 25.09 8.44 6.05
C PRO A 575 25.42 7.08 6.67
N VAL A 576 24.46 6.14 6.74
CA VAL A 576 24.70 4.77 7.19
C VAL A 576 25.57 3.98 6.20
N SER A 577 25.50 4.33 4.91
CA SER A 577 26.31 3.76 3.82
C SER A 577 27.69 4.44 3.66
N LYS A 578 28.16 5.16 4.70
CA LYS A 578 29.38 5.99 4.66
C LYS A 578 30.64 5.20 4.33
N PHE A 579 30.80 3.99 4.84
CA PHE A 579 32.04 3.24 4.68
C PHE A 579 32.31 2.81 3.22
N PRO A 580 31.38 2.15 2.50
CA PRO A 580 31.55 1.86 1.07
C PRO A 580 31.82 3.11 0.22
N ILE A 581 31.10 4.20 0.48
CA ILE A 581 31.22 5.45 -0.28
C ILE A 581 32.59 6.11 -0.05
N MET A 582 33.08 6.15 1.20
CA MET A 582 34.41 6.66 1.51
C MET A 582 35.51 5.83 0.83
N LEU A 583 35.37 4.51 0.80
CA LEU A 583 36.32 3.64 0.10
C LEU A 583 36.34 3.95 -1.41
N ALA A 584 35.18 4.16 -2.02
CA ALA A 584 35.08 4.57 -3.43
C ALA A 584 35.71 5.95 -3.69
N LEU A 585 35.51 6.93 -2.79
CA LEU A 585 36.16 8.24 -2.88
C LEU A 585 37.68 8.17 -2.74
N VAL A 586 38.20 7.34 -1.84
CA VAL A 586 39.64 7.08 -1.70
C VAL A 586 40.17 6.41 -2.96
N ARG A 587 39.48 5.39 -3.48
CA ARG A 587 39.83 4.74 -4.75
C ARG A 587 39.90 5.76 -5.89
N LEU A 588 38.89 6.60 -6.02
CA LEU A 588 38.82 7.66 -7.04
C LEU A 588 39.99 8.65 -6.92
N TRP A 589 40.35 9.04 -5.69
CA TRP A 589 41.51 9.90 -5.42
C TRP A 589 42.83 9.25 -5.86
N VAL A 590 43.04 7.97 -5.52
CA VAL A 590 44.24 7.24 -5.94
C VAL A 590 44.30 7.14 -7.46
N ARG A 591 43.18 6.78 -8.11
CA ARG A 591 43.07 6.66 -9.57
C ARG A 591 43.36 7.97 -10.29
N ARG A 592 42.89 9.10 -9.75
CA ARG A 592 43.17 10.44 -10.28
C ARG A 592 44.65 10.83 -10.15
N LYS A 593 45.31 10.42 -9.06
CA LYS A 593 46.69 10.83 -8.75
C LYS A 593 47.76 9.92 -9.36
N TYR A 594 47.44 8.64 -9.58
CA TYR A 594 48.39 7.62 -10.05
C TYR A 594 47.83 6.88 -11.26
N VAL A 595 47.68 7.60 -12.38
CA VAL A 595 47.12 7.10 -13.64
C VAL A 595 47.85 5.84 -14.14
N ASP A 596 49.17 5.75 -13.95
CA ASP A 596 50.01 4.62 -14.40
C ASP A 596 50.12 3.44 -13.41
N VAL A 597 49.64 3.58 -12.16
CA VAL A 597 49.68 2.50 -11.13
C VAL A 597 48.30 1.84 -10.94
N SER A 598 47.32 2.23 -11.76
CA SER A 598 45.90 1.83 -11.65
C SER A 598 45.68 0.31 -11.59
N ILE A 599 46.53 -0.49 -12.22
CA ILE A 599 46.40 -1.96 -12.25
C ILE A 599 46.84 -2.58 -10.91
N MET A 600 47.92 -2.10 -10.29
CA MET A 600 48.40 -2.66 -9.01
C MET A 600 47.49 -2.30 -7.84
N VAL A 601 46.96 -1.07 -7.83
CA VAL A 601 46.05 -0.61 -6.77
C VAL A 601 44.68 -1.27 -6.87
N THR A 602 44.16 -1.50 -8.08
CA THR A 602 42.89 -2.24 -8.27
C THR A 602 43.01 -3.71 -7.82
N LEU A 603 44.14 -4.37 -8.08
CA LEU A 603 44.43 -5.72 -7.58
C LEU A 603 44.55 -5.76 -6.04
N LEU A 604 45.23 -4.79 -5.44
CA LEU A 604 45.37 -4.69 -3.99
C LEU A 604 44.04 -4.38 -3.29
N LEU A 605 43.22 -3.46 -3.81
CA LEU A 605 41.89 -3.17 -3.26
C LEU A 605 40.92 -4.33 -3.47
N ALA A 606 40.95 -5.02 -4.62
CA ALA A 606 40.16 -6.23 -4.84
C ALA A 606 40.53 -7.31 -3.82
N SER A 607 41.83 -7.53 -3.55
CA SER A 607 42.27 -8.48 -2.53
C SER A 607 41.85 -8.08 -1.11
N LEU A 608 41.89 -6.78 -0.76
CA LEU A 608 41.47 -6.28 0.55
C LEU A 608 39.96 -6.40 0.75
N ILE A 609 39.17 -6.12 -0.29
CA ILE A 609 37.71 -6.32 -0.29
C ILE A 609 37.38 -7.81 -0.16
N THR A 610 38.13 -8.69 -0.81
CA THR A 610 37.97 -10.16 -0.70
C THR A 610 38.30 -10.66 0.71
N VAL A 611 39.35 -10.12 1.34
CA VAL A 611 39.75 -10.43 2.73
C VAL A 611 38.73 -9.90 3.75
N LEU A 612 38.18 -8.70 3.55
CA LEU A 612 37.10 -8.15 4.36
C LEU A 612 35.80 -8.94 4.20
N HIS A 613 35.50 -9.42 2.99
CA HIS A 613 34.36 -10.30 2.74
C HIS A 613 34.53 -11.66 3.44
N LEU A 614 35.75 -12.23 3.46
CA LEU A 614 36.09 -13.42 4.23
C LEU A 614 36.01 -13.22 5.75
N PHE A 615 36.38 -12.04 6.26
CA PHE A 615 36.24 -11.67 7.67
C PHE A 615 34.77 -11.51 8.09
N ASN A 616 33.94 -10.88 7.24
CA ASN A 616 32.51 -10.74 7.49
C ASN A 616 31.80 -12.10 7.47
N LYS A 617 32.20 -13.00 6.54
CA LYS A 617 31.71 -14.39 6.47
C LYS A 617 32.17 -15.25 7.66
N ARG A 618 33.32 -14.95 8.28
CA ARG A 618 33.79 -15.58 9.53
C ARG A 618 33.06 -15.07 10.78
N SER A 619 32.66 -13.79 10.80
CA SER A 619 31.79 -13.23 11.84
C SER A 619 30.41 -13.88 11.83
N GLN A 620 29.86 -14.13 10.64
CA GLN A 620 28.57 -14.83 10.46
C GLN A 620 28.61 -16.34 10.74
N ARG A 621 29.78 -17.00 10.77
CA ARG A 621 29.88 -18.43 11.15
C ARG A 621 29.90 -18.68 12.65
N ARG A 622 30.05 -17.65 13.49
CA ARG A 622 30.01 -17.80 14.96
C ARG A 622 28.61 -17.69 15.55
N GLU A 623 27.62 -17.30 14.75
CA GLU A 623 26.21 -17.39 15.10
C GLU A 623 25.53 -18.32 14.08
N VAL A 624 24.88 -19.38 14.57
CA VAL A 624 24.11 -20.38 13.80
C VAL A 624 24.90 -21.57 13.24
N THR A 625 25.08 -22.58 14.08
CA THR A 625 25.07 -24.00 13.69
C THR A 625 23.61 -24.48 13.65
N VAL A 626 22.92 -24.43 12.50
CA VAL A 626 21.81 -25.34 12.12
C VAL A 626 21.70 -25.37 10.58
N ASP A 627 21.88 -26.57 10.04
CA ASP A 627 21.52 -27.14 8.73
C ASP A 627 21.76 -26.39 7.41
N SER A 628 22.71 -26.97 6.68
CA SER A 628 23.22 -26.61 5.37
C SER A 628 22.34 -27.12 4.21
N ILE A 629 21.52 -26.25 3.62
CA ILE A 629 21.11 -26.33 2.20
C ILE A 629 20.93 -24.89 1.70
N GLY A 630 21.98 -24.28 1.12
CA GLY A 630 21.87 -22.90 0.62
C GLY A 630 23.17 -22.20 0.22
N ALA A 631 24.26 -22.91 0.01
CA ALA A 631 25.51 -22.32 -0.45
C ALA A 631 25.64 -22.53 -1.98
N ASP A 632 24.91 -21.75 -2.80
CA ASP A 632 25.19 -21.64 -4.25
C ASP A 632 24.51 -20.43 -4.93
N VAL A 633 24.30 -19.33 -4.21
CA VAL A 633 23.74 -18.10 -4.80
C VAL A 633 24.50 -16.88 -4.27
N ALA A 634 25.77 -16.73 -4.68
CA ALA A 634 26.54 -15.48 -4.60
C ALA A 634 27.90 -15.62 -5.32
N GLN A 635 27.89 -15.86 -6.63
CA GLN A 635 29.02 -15.61 -7.54
C GLN A 635 28.43 -15.04 -8.84
N PRO A 636 28.79 -13.80 -9.21
CA PRO A 636 29.85 -13.64 -10.20
C PRO A 636 30.67 -12.35 -9.97
N LEU A 637 31.84 -12.45 -9.33
CA LEU A 637 32.82 -11.36 -9.31
C LEU A 637 34.23 -11.81 -9.71
N VAL A 638 34.38 -12.97 -10.36
CA VAL A 638 35.70 -13.51 -10.72
C VAL A 638 35.91 -13.78 -12.23
N GLU A 639 34.87 -13.89 -13.06
CA GLU A 639 35.07 -14.26 -14.49
C GLU A 639 35.04 -13.09 -15.48
N SER A 640 35.76 -12.00 -15.20
CA SER A 640 36.00 -10.95 -16.22
C SER A 640 37.47 -10.65 -16.52
N ALA A 641 38.39 -11.51 -16.08
CA ALA A 641 39.80 -11.45 -16.48
C ALA A 641 40.13 -12.58 -17.47
N ALA A 642 39.49 -12.54 -18.65
CA ALA A 642 39.94 -13.29 -19.81
C ALA A 642 39.69 -12.43 -21.06
N PHE A 643 40.67 -11.61 -21.41
CA PHE A 643 40.76 -11.06 -22.77
C PHE A 643 41.51 -12.07 -23.64
N PRO A 644 41.06 -12.35 -24.88
CA PRO A 644 41.84 -13.12 -25.83
C PRO A 644 43.02 -12.27 -26.36
N ASN A 645 44.13 -12.94 -26.64
CA ASN A 645 45.35 -12.37 -27.24
C ASN A 645 45.10 -11.68 -28.59
#